data_AF-A0AA94WPE5-F1
#
_entry.id   AF-A0AA94WPE5-F1
#
_cell.length_a   1.000
_cell.length_b   1.000
_cell.length_c   1.000
_cell.angle_alpha   90.00
_cell.angle_beta   90.00
_cell.angle_gamma   90.00
#
_symmetry.space_group_name_H-M   'P 1'
#
loop_
_entity.id
_entity.type
_entity.pdbx_description
1 polymer ?
#
loop_
_entity_poly.entity_id
_entity_poly.type
_entity_poly.pdbx_seq_one_letter_code
_entity_poly.pdbx_strand_id
1 'polypeptide(L)'
;MQKSIIAVKLCLLLLLVLTVDKAHAEWKVEEHAFHSSGNATVSLGDYEVSVSNGEISTASVYHEGKLLKELEIDLAEFTTIYTWNVNNKGYVLLENKKQGTGGFMQFTVIQLADGELKPVYVSDDYKMGSVNVDSDRVIVTYAAANESLVDNVTLLKDTYTQDDNGSLTLAKKGEKQTVAKETVRESFSFQSTGDSNILGENPTNAELNMILTQEAIIAGVPPELVKAIAWQESSWRQFRTTDDPNGLWKKGDPVVSFDGGIGIMQITESNMTADRELRLKEDIRYNIQEGLRILKEKWNYNSWGRIPKINGNDMNVIEDWYFAVMAYNGISRRNDPQYYPDNTYQDVIYRHIERMAQLTVTKFPELQLRNDIYYNEAGSLLFRKNHYYVSGPFTTSKHFFANNDLVKATESGVRLRKSPEGAEIRLTTAGETLQIVGPYQAGNNSNNHFVWYPVKDMSSKETYYIASTYLDNVRISGPNRYATAVSISKTGWDKADTVVLARGDNFPDALAGTPLAYKLNAPILLTKKNELTEETKNELVRLGAKNVVILGGTGAITDTVSTSVRNMGIEVKRIAGANRFETAKLIANEMGTSFSTAVVVNAYGFPDALAIAPYAARNGIPILLTEKNYIPGSTKTILNSASKTIVVGGTAVVNQNLLSAMPKATRISGATRYETAYKIGTQFSFSSSEGLAVSGTDFPDALTGSVLAAKRNAPLLLVNPTYLPEETLQLARARDFSQISILGGTSAVRTDTVINLVK
;
A
#
# COMPACT_ATOMS: atom_id res chain seq x y z
N MET A 1 74.62 28.75 -21.19
CA MET A 1 74.89 29.71 -22.28
C MET A 1 75.25 28.92 -23.52
N GLN A 2 74.24 28.51 -24.30
CA GLN A 2 73.66 29.29 -25.39
C GLN A 2 74.69 29.66 -26.45
N LYS A 3 74.88 28.73 -27.39
CA LYS A 3 74.89 28.95 -28.84
C LYS A 3 75.34 27.64 -29.46
N SER A 4 74.38 26.82 -29.89
CA SER A 4 74.48 25.82 -30.98
C SER A 4 73.39 24.75 -30.90
N ILE A 5 72.11 25.14 -30.88
CA ILE A 5 70.99 24.29 -31.36
C ILE A 5 69.92 25.20 -31.99
N ILE A 6 70.34 26.02 -32.96
CA ILE A 6 69.45 26.80 -33.85
C ILE A 6 69.98 26.62 -35.27
N ALA A 7 69.97 25.38 -35.76
CA ALA A 7 70.24 25.05 -37.16
C ALA A 7 69.69 23.67 -37.59
N VAL A 8 68.91 22.98 -36.73
CA VAL A 8 68.25 21.69 -37.04
C VAL A 8 66.73 21.76 -36.73
N LYS A 9 66.17 22.96 -36.59
CA LYS A 9 64.74 23.17 -36.29
C LYS A 9 63.99 24.02 -37.33
N LEU A 10 64.50 24.09 -38.57
CA LEU A 10 63.87 24.84 -39.67
C LEU A 10 63.50 23.97 -40.90
N CYS A 11 63.54 22.64 -40.78
CA CYS A 11 63.04 21.70 -41.80
C CYS A 11 62.05 20.66 -41.22
N LEU A 12 61.51 20.92 -40.02
CA LEU A 12 60.38 20.20 -39.43
C LEU A 12 59.22 21.16 -39.12
N LEU A 13 59.11 22.23 -39.91
CA LEU A 13 58.02 23.20 -39.88
C LEU A 13 57.29 23.26 -41.23
N LEU A 14 57.23 22.12 -41.92
CA LEU A 14 56.59 21.98 -43.23
C LEU A 14 55.98 20.58 -43.41
N LEU A 15 55.41 20.00 -42.35
CA LEU A 15 54.60 18.77 -42.38
C LEU A 15 53.97 18.51 -41.01
N LEU A 16 52.93 19.28 -40.65
CA LEU A 16 51.74 18.92 -39.84
C LEU A 16 50.99 20.19 -39.38
N VAL A 17 50.62 21.06 -40.32
CA VAL A 17 49.42 21.89 -40.17
C VAL A 17 48.62 21.71 -41.46
N LEU A 18 48.17 20.47 -41.67
CA LEU A 18 46.83 20.26 -42.17
C LEU A 18 45.99 20.12 -40.91
N THR A 19 45.64 21.23 -40.27
CA THR A 19 44.30 21.32 -39.71
C THR A 19 43.39 21.18 -40.92
N VAL A 20 43.00 19.93 -41.21
CA VAL A 20 41.74 19.70 -41.89
C VAL A 20 40.76 20.38 -40.96
N ASP A 21 40.38 21.62 -41.28
CA ASP A 21 39.03 22.06 -41.00
C ASP A 21 38.17 21.00 -41.68
N LYS A 22 37.83 19.95 -40.92
CA LYS A 22 36.62 19.19 -41.21
C LYS A 22 35.58 20.27 -41.08
N ALA A 23 35.16 20.83 -42.22
CA ALA A 23 33.89 21.51 -42.32
C ALA A 23 32.88 20.49 -41.79
N HIS A 24 32.58 20.56 -40.50
CA HIS A 24 31.52 19.77 -39.91
C HIS A 24 30.28 20.28 -40.61
N ALA A 25 29.60 19.39 -41.34
CA ALA A 25 28.40 19.75 -42.05
C ALA A 25 27.43 20.37 -41.03
N GLU A 26 27.12 21.66 -41.20
CA GLU A 26 26.16 22.35 -40.34
C GLU A 26 24.78 21.70 -40.52
N TRP A 27 24.18 21.29 -39.41
CA TRP A 27 22.84 20.75 -39.34
C TRP A 27 21.86 21.87 -39.72
N LYS A 28 21.08 21.66 -40.77
CA LYS A 28 19.89 22.47 -41.04
C LYS A 28 18.75 21.89 -40.22
N VAL A 29 18.52 22.45 -39.04
CA VAL A 29 17.55 21.97 -38.06
C VAL A 29 16.21 22.65 -38.27
N GLU A 30 15.13 21.87 -38.32
CA GLU A 30 13.76 22.36 -38.19
C GLU A 30 13.12 21.79 -36.92
N GLU A 31 12.56 22.68 -36.10
CA GLU A 31 11.79 22.34 -34.90
C GLU A 31 10.29 22.42 -35.19
N HIS A 32 9.58 21.35 -34.85
CA HIS A 32 8.14 21.25 -34.99
C HIS A 32 7.55 20.85 -33.64
N ALA A 33 7.17 21.85 -32.83
CA ALA A 33 6.46 21.65 -31.57
C ALA A 33 4.96 21.48 -31.83
N PHE A 34 4.30 20.59 -31.10
CA PHE A 34 2.86 20.34 -31.25
C PHE A 34 2.18 20.05 -29.92
N HIS A 35 0.87 20.27 -29.91
CA HIS A 35 0.04 20.01 -28.74
C HIS A 35 -0.07 18.51 -28.47
N SER A 36 -0.14 18.16 -27.21
CA SER A 36 -0.17 16.79 -26.73
C SER A 36 -1.45 16.03 -27.06
N SER A 37 -2.58 16.69 -27.33
CA SER A 37 -3.76 16.05 -27.94
C SER A 37 -3.83 16.47 -29.39
N GLY A 38 -3.04 15.81 -30.23
CA GLY A 38 -2.97 16.16 -31.63
C GLY A 38 -2.23 15.13 -32.44
N ASN A 39 -2.49 15.18 -33.74
CA ASN A 39 -1.62 14.57 -34.72
C ASN A 39 -0.72 15.67 -35.28
N ALA A 40 0.56 15.39 -35.44
CA ALA A 40 1.46 16.25 -36.18
C ALA A 40 2.11 15.45 -37.30
N THR A 41 2.34 16.10 -38.43
CA THR A 41 2.97 15.47 -39.58
C THR A 41 4.07 16.40 -40.09
N VAL A 42 5.28 15.87 -40.21
CA VAL A 42 6.47 16.58 -40.68
C VAL A 42 7.03 15.86 -41.89
N SER A 43 7.38 16.60 -42.95
CA SER A 43 7.99 16.04 -44.16
C SER A 43 9.49 16.32 -44.20
N LEU A 44 10.29 15.31 -44.56
CA LEU A 44 11.73 15.43 -44.77
C LEU A 44 12.10 14.75 -46.10
N GLY A 45 12.12 15.52 -47.19
CA GLY A 45 12.25 14.96 -48.54
C GLY A 45 11.05 14.06 -48.88
N ASP A 46 11.31 12.84 -49.34
CA ASP A 46 10.28 11.85 -49.69
C ASP A 46 9.78 11.04 -48.48
N TYR A 47 10.18 11.44 -47.27
CA TYR A 47 9.72 10.85 -46.02
C TYR A 47 8.70 11.75 -45.34
N GLU A 48 7.73 11.10 -44.69
CA GLU A 48 6.73 11.75 -43.85
C GLU A 48 6.74 11.09 -42.47
N VAL A 49 6.84 11.87 -41.41
CA VAL A 49 6.74 11.41 -40.03
C VAL A 49 5.44 11.96 -39.44
N SER A 50 4.52 11.06 -39.13
CA SER A 50 3.28 11.41 -38.45
C SER A 50 3.31 10.90 -37.03
N VAL A 51 2.99 11.76 -36.07
CA VAL A 51 2.82 11.40 -34.66
C VAL A 51 1.35 11.56 -34.27
N SER A 52 0.86 10.67 -33.43
CA SER A 52 -0.48 10.72 -32.87
C SER A 52 -0.41 10.37 -31.39
N ASN A 53 -0.80 11.32 -30.54
CA ASN A 53 -0.80 11.10 -29.09
C ASN A 53 -2.16 10.57 -28.62
N GLY A 54 -2.13 9.56 -27.74
CA GLY A 54 -3.32 8.91 -27.20
C GLY A 54 -3.01 8.06 -25.97
N GLU A 55 -3.86 7.07 -25.67
CA GLU A 55 -3.56 6.09 -24.60
C GLU A 55 -2.27 5.33 -24.89
N ILE A 56 -2.04 5.02 -26.17
CA ILE A 56 -0.76 4.64 -26.74
C ILE A 56 -0.46 5.69 -27.81
N SER A 57 0.66 6.38 -27.67
CA SER A 57 1.10 7.36 -28.65
C SER A 57 1.92 6.66 -29.73
N THR A 58 1.71 7.04 -30.99
CA THR A 58 2.33 6.43 -32.16
C THR A 58 3.15 7.45 -32.93
N ALA A 59 4.32 7.04 -33.43
CA ALA A 59 5.07 7.77 -34.44
C ALA A 59 5.27 6.86 -35.65
N SER A 60 4.58 7.19 -36.73
CA SER A 60 4.55 6.43 -37.97
C SER A 60 5.39 7.15 -39.02
N VAL A 61 6.36 6.45 -39.59
CA VAL A 61 7.24 6.97 -40.64
C VAL A 61 6.86 6.35 -41.97
N TYR A 62 6.57 7.18 -42.95
CA TYR A 62 6.18 6.83 -44.31
C TYR A 62 7.27 7.23 -45.30
N HIS A 63 7.39 6.48 -46.39
CA HIS A 63 8.18 6.84 -47.55
C HIS A 63 7.33 6.59 -48.81
N GLU A 64 7.17 7.62 -49.64
CA GLU A 64 6.29 7.58 -50.83
C GLU A 64 4.86 7.06 -50.50
N GLY A 65 4.33 7.42 -49.32
CA GLY A 65 2.99 7.00 -48.87
C GLY A 65 2.90 5.58 -48.30
N LYS A 66 4.00 4.83 -48.22
CA LYS A 66 4.04 3.49 -47.59
C LYS A 66 4.58 3.57 -46.17
N LEU A 67 3.85 3.02 -45.21
CA LEU A 67 4.30 2.88 -43.81
C LEU A 67 5.55 2.00 -43.76
N LEU A 68 6.66 2.54 -43.24
CA LEU A 68 7.92 1.83 -43.07
C LEU A 68 8.11 1.33 -41.63
N LYS A 69 7.78 2.15 -40.63
CA LYS A 69 7.87 1.80 -39.21
C LYS A 69 6.83 2.57 -38.43
N GLU A 70 6.35 1.94 -37.38
CA GLU A 70 5.58 2.57 -36.33
C GLU A 70 6.31 2.35 -35.01
N LEU A 71 6.50 3.44 -34.26
CA LEU A 71 6.99 3.43 -32.90
C LEU A 71 5.81 3.70 -31.97
N GLU A 72 5.48 2.74 -31.14
CA GLU A 72 4.48 2.89 -30.08
C GLU A 72 5.16 3.22 -28.77
N ILE A 73 4.67 4.27 -28.10
CA ILE A 73 5.08 4.66 -26.76
C ILE A 73 3.87 4.65 -25.84
N ASP A 74 4.00 3.92 -24.75
CA ASP A 74 2.93 3.72 -23.77
C ASP A 74 3.10 4.71 -22.62
N LEU A 75 1.98 5.32 -22.19
CA LEU A 75 1.94 6.29 -21.10
C LEU A 75 2.98 7.40 -21.27
N ALA A 76 3.13 7.88 -22.50
CA ALA A 76 4.01 8.98 -22.89
C ALA A 76 3.42 9.70 -24.10
N GLU A 77 3.79 10.96 -24.27
CA GLU A 77 3.32 11.81 -25.37
C GLU A 77 4.53 12.37 -26.10
N PHE A 78 4.47 12.39 -27.43
CA PHE A 78 5.43 13.14 -28.21
C PHE A 78 5.14 14.64 -28.07
N THR A 79 6.19 15.44 -27.91
CA THR A 79 6.08 16.89 -27.66
C THR A 79 6.66 17.71 -28.81
N THR A 80 7.80 17.27 -29.32
CA THR A 80 8.55 18.00 -30.34
C THR A 80 9.21 17.02 -31.31
N ILE A 81 9.16 17.36 -32.60
CA ILE A 81 9.94 16.70 -33.64
C ILE A 81 11.04 17.67 -34.09
N TYR A 82 12.29 17.22 -34.02
CA TYR A 82 13.39 17.91 -34.69
C TYR A 82 13.80 17.11 -35.92
N THR A 83 14.02 17.80 -37.04
CA THR A 83 14.56 17.17 -38.24
C THR A 83 15.83 17.88 -38.68
N TRP A 84 16.82 17.12 -39.17
CA TRP A 84 18.00 17.70 -39.78
C TRP A 84 18.60 16.79 -40.85
N ASN A 85 19.45 17.36 -41.70
CA ASN A 85 20.15 16.62 -42.76
C ASN A 85 21.66 16.77 -42.62
N VAL A 86 22.38 15.66 -42.75
CA VAL A 86 23.85 15.62 -42.78
C VAL A 86 24.28 14.63 -43.86
N ASN A 87 25.18 15.03 -44.77
CA ASN A 87 25.76 14.16 -45.80
C ASN A 87 24.72 13.34 -46.59
N ASN A 88 23.63 13.98 -47.06
CA ASN A 88 22.50 13.36 -47.77
C ASN A 88 21.73 12.29 -46.99
N LYS A 89 21.82 12.27 -45.67
CA LYS A 89 20.99 11.44 -44.79
C LYS A 89 20.08 12.34 -43.95
N GLY A 90 18.82 11.95 -43.85
CA GLY A 90 17.84 12.61 -43.00
C GLY A 90 17.85 12.03 -41.60
N TYR A 91 17.60 12.86 -40.60
CA TYR A 91 17.49 12.46 -39.20
C TYR A 91 16.25 13.09 -38.58
N VAL A 92 15.60 12.31 -37.73
CA VAL A 92 14.43 12.72 -36.98
C VAL A 92 14.69 12.42 -35.52
N LEU A 93 14.60 13.43 -34.66
CA LEU A 93 14.57 13.29 -33.22
C LEU A 93 13.14 13.48 -32.75
N LEU A 94 12.61 12.45 -32.08
CA LEU A 94 11.30 12.45 -31.45
C LEU A 94 11.50 12.68 -29.95
N GLU A 95 11.17 13.89 -29.47
CA GLU A 95 11.06 14.14 -28.03
C GLU A 95 9.75 13.56 -27.53
N ASN A 96 9.81 12.80 -26.44
CA ASN A 96 8.64 12.32 -25.73
C ASN A 96 8.75 12.58 -24.23
N LYS A 97 7.61 12.88 -23.61
CA LYS A 97 7.47 13.04 -22.16
C LYS A 97 6.61 11.93 -21.59
N LYS A 98 7.13 11.25 -20.58
CA LYS A 98 6.40 10.19 -19.88
C LYS A 98 5.30 10.80 -19.02
N GLN A 99 4.12 10.20 -19.04
CA GLN A 99 3.01 10.60 -18.20
C GLN A 99 3.37 10.42 -16.72
N GLY A 100 3.00 11.42 -15.94
CA GLY A 100 3.33 11.53 -14.51
C GLY A 100 3.72 12.96 -14.17
N THR A 101 3.74 13.27 -12.88
CA THR A 101 4.11 14.61 -12.38
C THR A 101 5.62 14.85 -12.37
N GLY A 102 6.44 13.81 -12.61
CA GLY A 102 7.90 13.94 -12.61
C GLY A 102 8.51 14.52 -13.88
N GLY A 103 7.71 14.69 -14.94
CA GLY A 103 8.12 15.32 -16.20
C GLY A 103 9.35 14.68 -16.84
N PHE A 104 9.46 13.34 -16.81
CA PHE A 104 10.58 12.67 -17.46
C PHE A 104 10.48 12.84 -18.97
N MET A 105 11.55 13.35 -19.55
CA MET A 105 11.73 13.48 -20.99
C MET A 105 12.73 12.42 -21.47
N GLN A 106 12.44 11.86 -22.63
CA GLN A 106 13.35 11.04 -23.41
C GLN A 106 13.31 11.51 -24.87
N PHE A 107 14.35 11.19 -25.63
CA PHE A 107 14.29 11.34 -27.07
C PHE A 107 14.85 10.13 -27.80
N THR A 108 14.30 9.89 -28.99
CA THR A 108 14.76 8.85 -29.93
C THR A 108 15.22 9.52 -31.22
N VAL A 109 16.40 9.16 -31.70
CA VAL A 109 16.91 9.60 -33.00
C VAL A 109 16.82 8.46 -34.00
N ILE A 110 16.16 8.73 -35.12
CA ILE A 110 15.95 7.82 -36.23
C ILE A 110 16.68 8.39 -37.44
N GLN A 111 17.51 7.56 -38.08
CA GLN A 111 18.10 7.87 -39.37
C GLN A 111 17.15 7.41 -40.49
N LEU A 112 16.94 8.30 -41.46
CA LEU A 112 16.18 8.10 -42.69
C LEU A 112 17.16 8.10 -43.88
N ALA A 113 17.40 6.94 -44.48
CA ALA A 113 18.26 6.82 -45.66
C ALA A 113 17.92 5.59 -46.50
N ASP A 114 18.07 5.69 -47.82
CA ASP A 114 17.98 4.57 -48.77
C ASP A 114 16.70 3.73 -48.68
N GLY A 115 15.57 4.36 -48.31
CA GLY A 115 14.29 3.66 -48.08
C GLY A 115 14.24 2.80 -46.81
N GLU A 116 15.27 2.82 -45.97
CA GLU A 116 15.35 2.09 -44.70
C GLU A 116 15.28 3.02 -43.48
N LEU A 117 14.82 2.47 -42.36
CA LEU A 117 14.76 3.14 -41.06
C LEU A 117 15.69 2.47 -40.06
N LYS A 118 16.55 3.28 -39.45
CA LYS A 118 17.46 2.80 -38.41
C LYS A 118 17.35 3.68 -37.16
N PRO A 119 16.79 3.18 -36.04
CA PRO A 119 16.96 3.82 -34.75
C PRO A 119 18.46 3.89 -34.44
N VAL A 120 19.02 5.09 -34.37
CA VAL A 120 20.47 5.28 -34.14
C VAL A 120 20.77 5.66 -32.70
N TYR A 121 19.78 6.15 -31.95
CA TYR A 121 19.93 6.46 -30.52
C TYR A 121 18.58 6.51 -29.79
N VAL A 122 18.56 6.06 -28.53
CA VAL A 122 17.47 6.25 -27.57
C VAL A 122 18.10 6.74 -26.27
N SER A 123 17.67 7.89 -25.78
CA SER A 123 18.31 8.51 -24.61
C SER A 123 17.98 7.80 -23.29
N ASP A 124 18.79 8.04 -22.26
CA ASP A 124 18.36 7.81 -20.88
C ASP A 124 17.22 8.79 -20.50
N ASP A 125 16.53 8.52 -19.39
CA ASP A 125 15.49 9.39 -18.86
C ASP A 125 16.07 10.65 -18.21
N TYR A 126 15.57 11.80 -18.65
CA TYR A 126 15.90 13.12 -18.10
C TYR A 126 14.74 13.64 -17.26
N LYS A 127 14.93 13.70 -15.94
CA LYS A 127 13.93 14.28 -15.03
C LYS A 127 13.81 15.77 -15.34
N MET A 128 12.59 16.21 -15.69
CA MET A 128 12.31 17.60 -16.04
C MET A 128 13.26 18.11 -17.13
N GLY A 129 13.48 17.27 -18.14
CA GLY A 129 14.41 17.56 -19.22
C GLY A 129 13.76 18.32 -20.37
N SER A 130 14.55 19.11 -21.08
CA SER A 130 14.25 19.61 -22.41
C SER A 130 15.39 19.27 -23.37
N VAL A 131 15.03 18.96 -24.62
CA VAL A 131 15.97 18.81 -25.72
C VAL A 131 15.99 20.10 -26.52
N ASN A 132 17.17 20.46 -27.01
CA ASN A 132 17.35 21.41 -28.08
C ASN A 132 18.36 20.86 -29.08
N VAL A 133 18.15 21.10 -30.36
CA VAL A 133 19.06 20.68 -31.42
C VAL A 133 19.71 21.92 -32.04
N ASP A 134 21.00 22.08 -31.81
CA ASP A 134 21.82 23.16 -32.36
C ASP A 134 22.46 22.74 -33.70
N SER A 135 23.23 23.65 -34.32
CA SER A 135 23.82 23.47 -35.65
C SER A 135 24.80 22.29 -35.82
N ASP A 136 25.23 21.63 -34.76
CA ASP A 136 26.12 20.46 -34.82
C ASP A 136 25.97 19.48 -33.64
N ARG A 137 24.96 19.66 -32.78
CA ARG A 137 24.85 18.94 -31.50
C ARG A 137 23.42 18.89 -30.97
N VAL A 138 23.13 17.83 -30.22
CA VAL A 138 21.91 17.75 -29.38
C VAL A 138 22.28 18.11 -27.96
N ILE A 139 21.55 19.05 -27.37
CA ILE A 139 21.74 19.53 -26.00
C ILE A 139 20.53 19.12 -25.18
N VAL A 140 20.79 18.51 -24.03
CA VAL A 140 19.75 18.20 -23.05
C VAL A 140 20.00 19.00 -21.79
N THR A 141 19.00 19.76 -21.35
CA THR A 141 19.04 20.47 -20.07
C THR A 141 18.04 19.83 -19.12
N TYR A 142 18.44 19.55 -17.88
CA TYR A 142 17.62 18.78 -16.94
C TYR A 142 17.94 19.07 -15.47
N ALA A 143 17.02 18.71 -14.56
CA ALA A 143 17.23 18.91 -13.12
C ALA A 143 18.24 17.90 -12.52
N ALA A 144 19.00 18.33 -11.52
CA ALA A 144 19.81 17.41 -10.72
C ALA A 144 18.93 16.36 -10.00
N ALA A 145 19.43 15.12 -9.88
CA ALA A 145 18.68 14.05 -9.23
C ALA A 145 18.45 14.36 -7.74
N ASN A 146 17.22 14.12 -7.26
CA ASN A 146 16.80 14.22 -5.85
C ASN A 146 16.72 15.62 -5.21
N GLU A 147 16.85 16.71 -5.98
CA GLU A 147 16.59 18.05 -5.43
C GLU A 147 15.08 18.38 -5.46
N SER A 148 14.54 18.81 -4.32
CA SER A 148 13.22 19.46 -4.22
C SER A 148 13.42 20.92 -4.67
N LEU A 149 12.79 21.33 -5.78
CA LEU A 149 13.15 22.53 -6.56
C LEU A 149 12.57 23.84 -6.01
N VAL A 150 12.58 24.00 -4.70
CA VAL A 150 11.70 25.01 -4.13
C VAL A 150 12.40 26.35 -3.85
N ASP A 151 13.73 26.45 -3.88
CA ASP A 151 14.39 27.74 -3.61
C ASP A 151 15.67 28.04 -4.44
N ASN A 152 16.32 27.06 -5.09
CA ASN A 152 17.43 27.25 -6.06
C ASN A 152 17.47 26.09 -7.07
N VAL A 153 17.66 26.34 -8.37
CA VAL A 153 17.70 25.28 -9.41
C VAL A 153 19.11 25.12 -9.96
N THR A 154 19.77 24.00 -9.64
CA THR A 154 20.96 23.56 -10.37
C THR A 154 20.50 22.76 -11.59
N LEU A 155 20.65 23.33 -12.78
CA LEU A 155 20.44 22.60 -14.02
C LEU A 155 21.74 21.88 -14.42
N LEU A 156 21.57 20.70 -14.98
CA LEU A 156 22.61 19.89 -15.60
C LEU A 156 22.42 19.92 -17.11
N LYS A 157 23.53 19.90 -17.83
CA LYS A 157 23.58 19.89 -19.28
C LYS A 157 24.35 18.67 -19.77
N ASP A 158 23.70 17.89 -20.63
CA ASP A 158 24.33 16.84 -21.43
C ASP A 158 24.45 17.33 -22.87
N THR A 159 25.61 17.08 -23.50
CA THR A 159 25.86 17.45 -24.90
C THR A 159 26.19 16.20 -25.69
N TYR A 160 25.49 16.01 -26.80
CA TYR A 160 25.62 14.90 -27.72
C TYR A 160 26.13 15.37 -29.07
N THR A 161 27.01 14.59 -29.67
CA THR A 161 27.55 14.82 -31.01
C THR A 161 27.33 13.59 -31.87
N GLN A 162 27.14 13.79 -33.16
CA GLN A 162 27.00 12.70 -34.13
C GLN A 162 28.35 12.35 -34.75
N ASP A 163 28.65 11.06 -34.86
CA ASP A 163 29.87 10.59 -35.53
C ASP A 163 29.73 10.55 -37.07
N ASP A 164 30.83 10.27 -37.77
CA ASP A 164 30.87 10.20 -39.24
C ASP A 164 29.91 9.10 -39.81
N ASN A 165 29.46 8.15 -38.99
CA ASN A 165 28.53 7.07 -39.36
C ASN A 165 27.06 7.42 -39.10
N GLY A 166 26.78 8.56 -38.47
CA GLY A 166 25.43 8.99 -38.12
C GLY A 166 24.95 8.56 -36.73
N SER A 167 25.80 7.91 -35.93
CA SER A 167 25.46 7.50 -34.57
C SER A 167 25.63 8.66 -33.59
N LEU A 168 24.64 8.89 -32.74
CA LEU A 168 24.70 9.92 -31.71
C LEU A 168 25.47 9.37 -30.49
N THR A 169 26.41 10.16 -29.97
CA THR A 169 27.25 9.80 -28.81
C THR A 169 27.28 10.91 -27.78
N LEU A 170 27.30 10.54 -26.50
CA LEU A 170 27.39 11.49 -25.38
C LEU A 170 28.81 12.04 -25.29
N ALA A 171 28.99 13.32 -25.67
CA ALA A 171 30.28 13.98 -25.66
C ALA A 171 30.62 14.55 -24.27
N LYS A 172 29.61 15.09 -23.57
CA LYS A 172 29.76 15.65 -22.23
C LYS A 172 28.53 15.39 -21.38
N LYS A 173 28.73 15.06 -20.10
CA LYS A 173 27.67 14.69 -19.16
C LYS A 173 27.67 15.57 -17.91
N GLY A 174 26.50 16.03 -17.49
CA GLY A 174 26.28 16.65 -16.19
C GLY A 174 27.01 17.96 -15.98
N GLU A 175 27.24 18.74 -17.04
CA GLU A 175 27.81 20.08 -16.91
C GLU A 175 26.84 20.95 -16.12
N LYS A 176 27.26 21.40 -14.92
CA LYS A 176 26.44 22.25 -14.09
C LYS A 176 26.31 23.62 -14.73
N GLN A 177 25.07 24.04 -14.94
CA GLN A 177 24.76 25.38 -15.40
C GLN A 177 23.90 26.06 -14.34
N THR A 178 24.44 27.14 -13.77
CA THR A 178 23.61 28.11 -13.03
C THR A 178 23.01 29.05 -14.06
N VAL A 179 21.72 28.91 -14.34
CA VAL A 179 21.05 29.65 -15.42
C VAL A 179 20.45 30.95 -14.89
N ALA A 180 20.67 32.06 -15.61
CA ALA A 180 19.98 33.33 -15.39
C ALA A 180 18.73 33.43 -16.29
N LYS A 181 17.57 33.42 -15.63
CA LYS A 181 16.20 33.88 -15.93
C LYS A 181 15.61 34.09 -17.33
N GLU A 182 16.32 34.53 -18.36
CA GLU A 182 15.65 35.04 -19.57
C GLU A 182 15.15 33.95 -20.53
N THR A 183 15.62 32.70 -20.38
CA THR A 183 15.29 31.58 -21.29
C THR A 183 14.10 30.72 -20.82
N VAL A 184 13.47 31.02 -19.67
CA VAL A 184 12.31 30.25 -19.12
C VAL A 184 10.99 31.00 -19.33
N ARG A 185 11.02 32.18 -19.95
CA ARG A 185 9.86 33.07 -20.13
C ARG A 185 9.47 33.21 -21.60
N GLU A 186 8.66 32.28 -22.11
CA GLU A 186 7.69 32.58 -23.18
C GLU A 186 6.34 31.90 -22.91
N SER A 187 5.81 32.13 -21.71
CA SER A 187 4.38 32.05 -21.38
C SER A 187 4.25 32.52 -19.93
N PHE A 188 3.12 33.13 -19.56
CA PHE A 188 2.78 33.58 -18.19
C PHE A 188 3.17 35.02 -17.83
N SER A 189 2.32 35.94 -18.30
CA SER A 189 1.93 37.11 -17.51
C SER A 189 0.43 37.01 -17.23
N PHE A 190 0.00 37.11 -15.98
CA PHE A 190 -1.43 37.31 -15.67
C PHE A 190 -1.62 38.33 -14.54
N GLN A 191 -2.60 39.20 -14.73
CA GLN A 191 -3.16 40.12 -13.74
C GLN A 191 -4.26 39.39 -12.94
N SER A 192 -4.30 39.62 -11.64
CA SER A 192 -5.25 38.97 -10.72
C SER A 192 -6.66 39.58 -10.79
N THR A 193 -7.67 38.74 -10.57
CA THR A 193 -9.04 39.14 -10.20
C THR A 193 -9.53 38.21 -9.09
N GLY A 194 -10.22 38.76 -8.08
CA GLY A 194 -10.55 38.17 -6.77
C GLY A 194 -11.39 36.88 -6.78
N ASP A 195 -11.63 36.16 -5.67
CA ASP A 195 -11.98 36.64 -4.33
C ASP A 195 -11.71 35.58 -3.22
N SER A 196 -11.42 36.03 -1.99
CA SER A 196 -11.54 35.34 -0.67
C SER A 196 -10.62 34.17 -0.24
N ASN A 197 -9.41 34.08 -0.75
CA ASN A 197 -8.23 33.63 0.02
C ASN A 197 -7.15 34.68 -0.22
N ILE A 198 -6.23 34.93 0.72
CA ILE A 198 -5.11 35.86 0.45
C ILE A 198 -4.29 35.23 -0.70
N LEU A 199 -4.54 35.69 -1.93
CA LEU A 199 -3.84 35.22 -3.12
C LEU A 199 -2.34 35.41 -2.89
N GLY A 200 -1.56 34.35 -3.12
CA GLY A 200 -0.11 34.37 -2.94
C GLY A 200 0.39 34.15 -1.52
N GLU A 201 -0.44 33.66 -0.59
CA GLU A 201 0.04 33.21 0.72
C GLU A 201 -0.28 31.73 0.97
N ASN A 202 0.70 30.99 1.47
CA ASN A 202 0.46 29.62 1.93
C ASN A 202 -0.27 29.65 3.28
N PRO A 203 -1.28 28.77 3.49
CA PRO A 203 -1.82 28.54 4.82
C PRO A 203 -0.74 28.09 5.79
N THR A 204 -1.04 28.15 7.08
CA THR A 204 -0.13 27.61 8.10
C THR A 204 0.12 26.10 7.87
N ASN A 205 1.24 25.59 8.35
CA ASN A 205 1.54 24.15 8.25
C ASN A 205 0.47 23.29 8.91
N ALA A 206 -0.15 23.78 10.00
CA ALA A 206 -1.27 23.10 10.63
C ALA A 206 -2.49 23.02 9.69
N GLU A 207 -2.85 24.13 9.03
CA GLU A 207 -3.95 24.16 8.06
C GLU A 207 -3.66 23.29 6.83
N LEU A 208 -2.44 23.33 6.29
CA LEU A 208 -2.03 22.49 5.16
C LEU A 208 -2.07 21.01 5.50
N ASN A 209 -1.56 20.61 6.67
CA ASN A 209 -1.64 19.23 7.15
C ASN A 209 -3.11 18.77 7.26
N MET A 210 -3.99 19.63 7.79
CA MET A 210 -5.43 19.37 7.85
C MET A 210 -6.07 19.24 6.46
N ILE A 211 -5.77 20.14 5.52
CA ILE A 211 -6.31 20.11 4.15
C ILE A 211 -5.86 18.84 3.43
N LEU A 212 -4.55 18.54 3.43
CA LEU A 212 -4.00 17.33 2.81
C LEU A 212 -4.62 16.06 3.43
N THR A 213 -4.82 16.04 4.76
CA THR A 213 -5.49 14.93 5.43
C THR A 213 -6.93 14.77 4.96
N GLN A 214 -7.69 15.86 4.95
CA GLN A 214 -9.11 15.86 4.63
C GLN A 214 -9.35 15.41 3.18
N GLU A 215 -8.63 16.00 2.23
CA GLU A 215 -8.79 15.66 0.81
C GLU A 215 -8.37 14.21 0.53
N ALA A 216 -7.29 13.74 1.16
CA ALA A 216 -6.85 12.34 1.05
C ALA A 216 -7.92 11.35 1.56
N ILE A 217 -8.54 11.64 2.72
CA ILE A 217 -9.63 10.84 3.28
C ILE A 217 -10.83 10.81 2.33
N ILE A 218 -11.24 11.98 1.79
CA ILE A 218 -12.35 12.07 0.82
C ILE A 218 -12.05 11.24 -0.43
N ALA A 219 -10.80 11.27 -0.90
CA ALA A 219 -10.38 10.51 -2.08
C ALA A 219 -10.24 9.00 -1.82
N GLY A 220 -10.19 8.56 -0.56
CA GLY A 220 -9.92 7.18 -0.17
C GLY A 220 -8.44 6.78 -0.34
N VAL A 221 -7.52 7.73 -0.18
CA VAL A 221 -6.07 7.54 -0.29
C VAL A 221 -5.44 7.73 1.10
N PRO A 222 -4.44 6.92 1.51
CA PRO A 222 -3.74 7.11 2.78
C PRO A 222 -3.15 8.54 2.89
N PRO A 223 -3.56 9.34 3.89
CA PRO A 223 -3.05 10.70 4.06
C PRO A 223 -1.53 10.80 4.20
N GLU A 224 -0.89 9.76 4.74
CA GLU A 224 0.56 9.69 4.87
C GLU A 224 1.27 9.73 3.51
N LEU A 225 0.73 9.05 2.50
CA LEU A 225 1.24 9.07 1.13
C LEU A 225 1.08 10.46 0.51
N VAL A 226 -0.12 11.04 0.63
CA VAL A 226 -0.44 12.32 0.00
C VAL A 226 0.41 13.45 0.59
N LYS A 227 0.59 13.44 1.91
CA LYS A 227 1.48 14.37 2.62
C LYS A 227 2.95 14.19 2.22
N ALA A 228 3.42 12.96 2.10
CA ALA A 228 4.79 12.67 1.67
C ALA A 228 5.02 13.09 0.21
N ILE A 229 4.04 12.88 -0.67
CA ILE A 229 4.07 13.34 -2.07
C ILE A 229 4.10 14.88 -2.09
N ALA A 230 3.12 15.56 -1.51
CA ALA A 230 3.10 17.03 -1.44
C ALA A 230 4.39 17.63 -0.84
N TRP A 231 4.98 16.93 0.13
CA TRP A 231 6.25 17.34 0.72
C TRP A 231 7.41 17.18 -0.27
N GLN A 232 7.50 16.04 -0.93
CA GLN A 232 8.53 15.77 -1.94
C GLN A 232 8.41 16.74 -3.13
N GLU A 233 7.17 17.05 -3.53
CA GLU A 233 6.86 17.87 -4.68
C GLU A 233 7.14 19.36 -4.44
N SER A 234 6.72 19.92 -3.30
CA SER A 234 6.86 21.36 -3.06
C SER A 234 7.16 21.76 -1.61
N SER A 235 7.45 20.79 -0.74
CA SER A 235 7.53 21.02 0.72
C SER A 235 6.23 21.64 1.26
N TRP A 236 5.07 21.16 0.78
CA TRP A 236 3.73 21.68 1.08
C TRP A 236 3.47 23.13 0.65
N ARG A 237 4.19 23.65 -0.35
CA ARG A 237 3.98 25.02 -0.85
C ARG A 237 3.13 25.04 -2.11
N GLN A 238 2.10 25.89 -2.10
CA GLN A 238 1.43 26.35 -3.31
C GLN A 238 2.08 27.59 -3.87
N PHE A 239 2.52 28.50 -3.00
CA PHE A 239 3.11 29.79 -3.37
C PHE A 239 4.55 29.92 -2.89
N ARG A 240 5.38 30.69 -3.59
CA ARG A 240 6.76 30.97 -3.24
C ARG A 240 6.83 31.81 -1.97
N THR A 241 7.76 31.46 -1.07
CA THR A 241 7.90 32.12 0.24
C THR A 241 8.93 33.25 0.26
N THR A 242 9.74 33.34 -0.79
CA THR A 242 10.86 34.27 -0.95
C THR A 242 10.86 34.81 -2.37
N ASP A 243 11.41 36.02 -2.53
CA ASP A 243 11.77 36.52 -3.85
C ASP A 243 12.96 35.71 -4.37
N ASP A 244 12.95 35.39 -5.66
CA ASP A 244 14.13 34.82 -6.30
C ASP A 244 15.24 35.89 -6.38
N PRO A 245 16.50 35.58 -6.05
CA PRO A 245 17.61 36.53 -6.18
C PRO A 245 17.82 37.07 -7.61
N ASN A 246 17.39 36.33 -8.64
CA ASN A 246 17.44 36.77 -10.04
C ASN A 246 16.08 37.33 -10.52
N GLY A 247 15.09 37.39 -9.62
CA GLY A 247 13.74 37.89 -9.81
C GLY A 247 12.80 36.98 -10.62
N LEU A 248 13.16 35.71 -10.85
CA LEU A 248 12.37 34.73 -11.62
C LEU A 248 10.91 34.71 -11.18
N TRP A 249 10.73 34.68 -9.86
CA TRP A 249 9.46 34.82 -9.17
C TRP A 249 9.59 35.85 -8.07
N LYS A 250 8.43 36.33 -7.64
CA LYS A 250 8.26 37.09 -6.41
C LYS A 250 7.68 36.18 -5.33
N LYS A 251 7.89 36.55 -4.08
CA LYS A 251 7.13 35.99 -2.97
C LYS A 251 5.64 36.10 -3.30
N GLY A 252 4.94 34.98 -3.17
CA GLY A 252 3.52 34.83 -3.46
C GLY A 252 3.17 34.38 -4.87
N ASP A 253 4.14 34.29 -5.78
CA ASP A 253 3.88 33.63 -7.06
C ASP A 253 3.60 32.12 -6.85
N PRO A 254 2.71 31.49 -7.65
CA PRO A 254 2.52 30.05 -7.61
C PRO A 254 3.83 29.30 -7.84
N VAL A 255 4.00 28.16 -7.14
CA VAL A 255 5.13 27.25 -7.37
C VAL A 255 4.89 26.56 -8.71
N VAL A 256 5.59 27.02 -9.75
CA VAL A 256 5.67 26.33 -11.03
C VAL A 256 7.09 25.82 -11.19
N SER A 257 7.24 24.54 -11.51
CA SER A 257 8.53 23.92 -11.77
C SER A 257 8.89 23.93 -13.26
N PHE A 258 10.13 23.55 -13.57
CA PHE A 258 10.71 23.72 -14.91
C PHE A 258 9.97 22.95 -16.01
N ASP A 259 9.37 21.81 -15.68
CA ASP A 259 8.59 20.99 -16.60
C ASP A 259 7.12 21.42 -16.71
N GLY A 260 6.74 22.52 -16.04
CA GLY A 260 5.38 23.02 -16.00
C GLY A 260 4.54 22.50 -14.84
N GLY A 261 5.10 21.73 -13.90
CA GLY A 261 4.37 21.23 -12.74
C GLY A 261 3.86 22.37 -11.85
N ILE A 262 2.55 22.43 -11.62
CA ILE A 262 1.90 23.52 -10.90
C ILE A 262 1.55 23.13 -9.45
N GLY A 263 1.89 24.01 -8.52
CA GLY A 263 1.35 24.06 -7.16
C GLY A 263 1.82 22.94 -6.24
N ILE A 264 1.08 22.73 -5.15
CA ILE A 264 1.48 21.86 -4.04
C ILE A 264 1.67 20.37 -4.41
N MET A 265 0.95 19.88 -5.42
CA MET A 265 1.06 18.51 -5.91
C MET A 265 1.85 18.39 -7.22
N GLN A 266 2.38 19.50 -7.74
CA GLN A 266 3.15 19.58 -8.99
C GLN A 266 2.43 18.93 -10.18
N ILE A 267 1.22 19.43 -10.47
CA ILE A 267 0.38 18.90 -11.54
C ILE A 267 0.93 19.33 -12.89
N THR A 268 1.33 18.34 -13.70
CA THR A 268 1.82 18.53 -15.07
C THR A 268 0.81 17.92 -16.03
N GLU A 269 0.18 18.77 -16.85
CA GLU A 269 -0.75 18.35 -17.90
C GLU A 269 -0.43 19.11 -19.18
N SER A 270 -0.54 18.40 -20.29
CA SER A 270 -0.03 18.84 -21.57
C SER A 270 -1.09 19.54 -22.43
N ASN A 271 -2.40 19.34 -22.14
CA ASN A 271 -3.54 20.04 -22.77
C ASN A 271 -4.40 20.77 -21.74
N MET A 272 -3.82 21.75 -21.07
CA MET A 272 -4.51 22.48 -20.02
C MET A 272 -5.24 23.71 -20.58
N THR A 273 -6.52 23.86 -20.23
CA THR A 273 -7.24 25.12 -20.52
C THR A 273 -6.77 26.23 -19.59
N ALA A 274 -6.84 27.49 -20.04
CA ALA A 274 -6.45 28.64 -19.22
C ALA A 274 -7.19 28.69 -17.87
N ASP A 275 -8.49 28.36 -17.85
CA ASP A 275 -9.28 28.32 -16.62
C ASP A 275 -8.79 27.23 -15.65
N ARG A 276 -8.47 26.04 -16.17
CA ARG A 276 -7.94 24.94 -15.37
C ARG A 276 -6.58 25.28 -14.79
N GLU A 277 -5.71 25.86 -15.62
CA GLU A 277 -4.40 26.31 -15.21
C GLU A 277 -4.49 27.36 -14.09
N LEU A 278 -5.36 28.36 -14.25
CA LEU A 278 -5.56 29.40 -13.26
C LEU A 278 -5.99 28.80 -11.92
N ARG A 279 -6.94 27.87 -11.95
CA ARG A 279 -7.39 27.17 -10.74
C ARG A 279 -6.27 26.35 -10.08
N LEU A 280 -5.45 25.64 -10.86
CA LEU A 280 -4.31 24.90 -10.30
C LEU A 280 -3.28 25.81 -9.64
N LYS A 281 -3.14 27.05 -10.12
CA LYS A 281 -2.24 28.08 -9.58
C LYS A 281 -2.77 28.76 -8.33
N GLU A 282 -4.07 29.04 -8.27
CA GLU A 282 -4.66 29.89 -7.22
C GLU A 282 -5.43 29.10 -6.14
N ASP A 283 -5.98 27.93 -6.47
CA ASP A 283 -6.77 27.11 -5.56
C ASP A 283 -5.98 25.89 -5.08
N ILE A 284 -5.50 25.98 -3.84
CA ILE A 284 -4.72 24.92 -3.17
C ILE A 284 -5.50 23.62 -3.09
N ARG A 285 -6.81 23.66 -2.77
CA ARG A 285 -7.62 22.45 -2.63
C ARG A 285 -7.84 21.81 -3.98
N TYR A 286 -8.11 22.61 -5.01
CA TYR A 286 -8.22 22.11 -6.36
C TYR A 286 -6.92 21.43 -6.83
N ASN A 287 -5.76 22.05 -6.57
CA ASN A 287 -4.46 21.45 -6.89
C ASN A 287 -4.27 20.09 -6.20
N ILE A 288 -4.60 20.00 -4.90
CA ILE A 288 -4.55 18.74 -4.14
C ILE A 288 -5.50 17.69 -4.72
N GLN A 289 -6.73 18.08 -5.03
CA GLN A 289 -7.76 17.20 -5.59
C GLN A 289 -7.35 16.64 -6.95
N GLU A 290 -6.72 17.43 -7.81
CA GLU A 290 -6.20 16.97 -9.10
C GLU A 290 -5.01 16.01 -8.93
N GLY A 291 -4.12 16.27 -7.97
CA GLY A 291 -3.06 15.31 -7.62
C GLY A 291 -3.62 13.97 -7.15
N LEU A 292 -4.65 13.99 -6.29
CA LEU A 292 -5.35 12.80 -5.85
C LEU A 292 -6.08 12.08 -7.00
N ARG A 293 -6.69 12.82 -7.93
CA ARG A 293 -7.31 12.27 -9.13
C ARG A 293 -6.28 11.49 -9.97
N ILE A 294 -5.13 12.10 -10.24
CA ILE A 294 -4.04 11.47 -10.99
C ILE A 294 -3.52 10.24 -10.24
N LEU A 295 -3.24 10.34 -8.93
CA LEU A 295 -2.74 9.20 -8.15
C LEU A 295 -3.70 8.00 -8.18
N LYS A 296 -5.02 8.24 -8.13
CA LYS A 296 -6.04 7.19 -8.26
C LYS A 296 -6.12 6.63 -9.68
N GLU A 297 -5.94 7.47 -10.69
CA GLU A 297 -5.80 7.01 -12.07
C GLU A 297 -4.61 6.05 -12.21
N LYS A 298 -3.44 6.43 -11.66
CA LYS A 298 -2.24 5.58 -11.64
C LYS A 298 -2.42 4.31 -10.83
N TRP A 299 -3.19 4.34 -9.74
CA TRP A 299 -3.58 3.11 -9.05
C TRP A 299 -4.35 2.16 -9.98
N ASN A 300 -5.31 2.69 -10.76
CA ASN A 300 -6.14 1.87 -11.66
C ASN A 300 -5.38 1.26 -12.84
N TYR A 301 -4.14 1.68 -13.11
CA TYR A 301 -3.28 1.05 -14.12
C TYR A 301 -3.06 -0.44 -13.87
N ASN A 302 -3.22 -0.88 -12.61
CA ASN A 302 -3.18 -2.30 -12.24
C ASN A 302 -4.31 -3.13 -12.91
N SER A 303 -5.43 -2.52 -13.27
CA SER A 303 -6.56 -3.19 -13.88
C SER A 303 -6.37 -3.37 -15.39
N TRP A 304 -5.48 -2.56 -15.97
CA TRP A 304 -5.06 -2.64 -17.37
C TRP A 304 -3.76 -3.42 -17.55
N GLY A 305 -3.19 -3.97 -16.46
CA GLY A 305 -1.93 -4.73 -16.49
C GLY A 305 -0.68 -3.88 -16.75
N ARG A 306 -0.78 -2.55 -16.62
CA ARG A 306 0.34 -1.62 -16.86
C ARG A 306 1.29 -1.54 -15.66
N ILE A 307 0.74 -1.65 -14.45
CA ILE A 307 1.53 -1.80 -13.23
C ILE A 307 1.10 -3.06 -12.47
N PRO A 308 1.99 -3.67 -11.67
CA PRO A 308 1.63 -4.82 -10.84
C PRO A 308 0.78 -4.42 -9.63
N LYS A 309 -0.01 -5.37 -9.14
CA LYS A 309 -0.63 -5.33 -7.81
C LYS A 309 0.35 -5.82 -6.75
N ILE A 310 0.17 -5.36 -5.52
CA ILE A 310 0.82 -5.94 -4.34
C ILE A 310 -0.26 -6.58 -3.48
N ASN A 311 -0.02 -7.80 -3.00
CA ASN A 311 -0.86 -8.50 -2.02
C ASN A 311 -2.37 -8.48 -2.35
N GLY A 312 -3.18 -7.78 -1.56
CA GLY A 312 -4.63 -7.71 -1.73
C GLY A 312 -5.07 -6.56 -2.65
N ASN A 313 -4.15 -5.67 -3.02
CA ASN A 313 -4.45 -4.40 -3.68
C ASN A 313 -5.47 -3.59 -2.87
N ASP A 314 -5.20 -3.45 -1.56
CA ASP A 314 -6.03 -2.72 -0.61
C ASP A 314 -5.59 -1.26 -0.54
N MET A 315 -6.47 -0.35 -0.96
CA MET A 315 -6.21 1.09 -0.97
C MET A 315 -5.90 1.66 0.43
N ASN A 316 -6.22 0.95 1.51
CA ASN A 316 -5.91 1.39 2.87
C ASN A 316 -4.50 0.98 3.35
N VAL A 317 -3.81 0.11 2.61
CA VAL A 317 -2.47 -0.40 2.94
C VAL A 317 -1.43 0.41 2.16
N ILE A 318 -0.53 1.09 2.87
CA ILE A 318 0.48 1.98 2.28
C ILE A 318 1.38 1.23 1.29
N GLU A 319 1.82 0.02 1.64
CA GLU A 319 2.69 -0.82 0.80
C GLU A 319 2.04 -1.20 -0.54
N ASP A 320 0.71 -1.32 -0.59
CA ASP A 320 0.01 -1.71 -1.81
C ASP A 320 0.04 -0.60 -2.87
N TRP A 321 0.38 0.65 -2.49
CA TRP A 321 0.52 1.80 -3.39
C TRP A 321 1.88 1.90 -4.09
N TYR A 322 2.86 1.03 -3.79
CA TYR A 322 4.25 1.17 -4.26
C TYR A 322 4.36 1.52 -5.76
N PHE A 323 3.70 0.74 -6.62
CA PHE A 323 3.74 0.95 -8.07
C PHE A 323 2.87 2.11 -8.55
N ALA A 324 1.80 2.46 -7.82
CA ALA A 324 0.99 3.63 -8.14
C ALA A 324 1.74 4.93 -7.82
N VAL A 325 2.50 4.95 -6.72
CA VAL A 325 3.40 6.07 -6.34
C VAL A 325 4.55 6.19 -7.35
N MET A 326 5.12 5.06 -7.78
CA MET A 326 6.09 5.02 -8.88
C MET A 326 5.51 5.68 -10.14
N ALA A 327 4.31 5.25 -10.55
CA ALA A 327 3.64 5.76 -11.75
C ALA A 327 3.10 7.20 -11.61
N TYR A 328 2.87 7.70 -10.39
CA TYR A 328 2.55 9.10 -10.13
C TYR A 328 3.67 10.00 -10.61
N ASN A 329 4.92 9.64 -10.29
CA ASN A 329 6.09 10.34 -10.78
C ASN A 329 6.40 10.00 -12.25
N GLY A 330 6.23 8.75 -12.64
CA GLY A 330 6.28 8.29 -14.03
C GLY A 330 6.83 6.86 -14.18
N ILE A 331 6.36 6.13 -15.20
CA ILE A 331 6.80 4.76 -15.50
C ILE A 331 8.13 4.78 -16.29
N SER A 332 9.20 5.12 -15.57
CA SER A 332 10.51 5.45 -16.13
C SER A 332 11.63 4.61 -15.50
N ARG A 333 12.76 4.48 -16.20
CA ARG A 333 13.97 3.79 -15.74
C ARG A 333 14.51 4.41 -14.45
N ARG A 334 14.30 5.71 -14.24
CA ARG A 334 14.66 6.41 -12.99
C ARG A 334 13.96 5.85 -11.75
N ASN A 335 12.80 5.24 -11.96
CA ASN A 335 12.00 4.65 -10.91
C ASN A 335 12.16 3.12 -10.85
N ASP A 336 13.08 2.53 -11.62
CA ASP A 336 13.47 1.12 -11.49
C ASP A 336 14.47 0.95 -10.32
N PRO A 337 14.08 0.25 -9.22
CA PRO A 337 14.95 0.06 -8.07
C PRO A 337 16.15 -0.85 -8.36
N GLN A 338 16.15 -1.60 -9.47
CA GLN A 338 17.34 -2.37 -9.88
C GLN A 338 18.46 -1.48 -10.41
N TYR A 339 18.13 -0.30 -10.95
CA TYR A 339 19.11 0.70 -11.39
C TYR A 339 19.41 1.75 -10.34
N TYR A 340 18.41 2.14 -9.53
CA TYR A 340 18.52 3.18 -8.52
C TYR A 340 18.05 2.71 -7.14
N PRO A 341 18.73 1.69 -6.54
CA PRO A 341 18.32 1.13 -5.26
C PRO A 341 18.25 2.23 -4.19
N ASP A 342 17.19 2.21 -3.39
CA ASP A 342 16.89 3.15 -2.31
C ASP A 342 16.72 4.63 -2.74
N ASN A 343 16.75 4.91 -4.04
CA ASN A 343 16.76 6.28 -4.58
C ASN A 343 15.68 6.51 -5.64
N THR A 344 14.79 5.54 -5.87
CA THR A 344 13.60 5.74 -6.69
C THR A 344 12.61 6.68 -5.99
N TYR A 345 11.68 7.25 -6.76
CA TYR A 345 10.67 8.16 -6.20
C TYR A 345 9.85 7.50 -5.09
N GLN A 346 9.35 6.29 -5.32
CA GLN A 346 8.55 5.56 -4.33
C GLN A 346 9.33 5.24 -3.05
N ASP A 347 10.64 4.94 -3.13
CA ASP A 347 11.48 4.72 -1.95
C ASP A 347 11.73 6.03 -1.17
N VAL A 348 11.84 7.17 -1.88
CA VAL A 348 11.92 8.50 -1.25
C VAL A 348 10.62 8.84 -0.52
N ILE A 349 9.46 8.60 -1.13
CA ILE A 349 8.15 8.82 -0.50
C ILE A 349 8.02 7.97 0.78
N TYR A 350 8.42 6.70 0.73
CA TYR A 350 8.33 5.83 1.90
C TYR A 350 9.27 6.29 3.02
N ARG A 351 10.49 6.76 2.70
CA ARG A 351 11.38 7.38 3.70
C ARG A 351 10.78 8.65 4.32
N HIS A 352 10.06 9.47 3.56
CA HIS A 352 9.36 10.63 4.14
C HIS A 352 8.25 10.19 5.10
N ILE A 353 7.51 9.12 4.77
CA ILE A 353 6.52 8.54 5.68
C ILE A 353 7.20 8.06 6.97
N GLU A 354 8.28 7.28 6.86
CA GLU A 354 9.03 6.80 8.02
C GLU A 354 9.53 7.94 8.91
N ARG A 355 10.10 8.99 8.30
CA ARG A 355 10.67 10.11 9.05
C ARG A 355 9.63 11.04 9.64
N MET A 356 8.59 11.37 8.88
CA MET A 356 7.67 12.49 9.20
C MET A 356 6.31 12.03 9.70
N ALA A 357 5.79 10.91 9.18
CA ALA A 357 4.61 10.28 9.75
C ALA A 357 4.96 9.36 10.93
N GLN A 358 6.25 9.02 11.09
CA GLN A 358 6.78 8.14 12.15
C GLN A 358 6.21 6.72 12.10
N LEU A 359 5.89 6.25 10.89
CA LEU A 359 5.38 4.90 10.63
C LEU A 359 6.45 4.04 9.99
N THR A 360 6.68 2.83 10.51
CA THR A 360 7.50 1.84 9.81
C THR A 360 6.71 1.29 8.62
N VAL A 361 7.27 1.40 7.41
CA VAL A 361 6.66 0.87 6.19
C VAL A 361 7.51 -0.30 5.71
N THR A 362 6.88 -1.41 5.34
CA THR A 362 7.65 -2.55 4.85
C THR A 362 8.23 -2.25 3.47
N LYS A 363 9.56 -2.33 3.37
CA LYS A 363 10.25 -2.15 2.10
C LYS A 363 9.85 -3.23 1.09
N PHE A 364 9.60 -2.82 -0.15
CA PHE A 364 9.35 -3.75 -1.25
C PHE A 364 10.60 -4.65 -1.50
N PRO A 365 10.44 -5.98 -1.63
CA PRO A 365 11.54 -6.91 -1.87
C PRO A 365 12.00 -6.84 -3.33
N GLU A 366 12.85 -5.87 -3.65
CA GLU A 366 13.34 -5.55 -5.01
C GLU A 366 13.89 -6.77 -5.80
N LEU A 367 14.42 -7.78 -5.10
CA LEU A 367 14.87 -9.03 -5.73
C LEU A 367 13.76 -9.74 -6.53
N GLN A 368 12.49 -9.53 -6.20
CA GLN A 368 11.37 -10.09 -6.94
C GLN A 368 11.25 -9.52 -8.35
N LEU A 369 11.80 -8.32 -8.60
CA LEU A 369 11.78 -7.65 -9.92
C LEU A 369 12.86 -8.16 -10.86
N ARG A 370 13.83 -8.94 -10.37
CA ARG A 370 14.90 -9.50 -11.21
C ARG A 370 14.33 -10.35 -12.33
N ASN A 371 14.72 -10.01 -13.55
CA ASN A 371 14.22 -10.61 -14.81
C ASN A 371 12.73 -10.39 -15.11
N ASP A 372 12.00 -9.68 -14.25
CA ASP A 372 10.58 -9.37 -14.46
C ASP A 372 10.38 -8.01 -15.12
N ILE A 373 11.26 -7.06 -14.82
CA ILE A 373 11.27 -5.74 -15.46
C ILE A 373 11.94 -5.83 -16.84
N TYR A 374 11.37 -5.13 -17.82
CA TYR A 374 11.99 -4.86 -19.11
C TYR A 374 11.56 -3.50 -19.65
N TYR A 375 12.17 -3.08 -20.75
CA TYR A 375 11.90 -1.79 -21.40
C TYR A 375 11.44 -2.03 -22.84
N ASN A 376 10.46 -1.26 -23.31
CA ASN A 376 10.10 -1.25 -24.74
C ASN A 376 11.13 -0.44 -25.55
N GLU A 377 10.96 -0.39 -26.89
CA GLU A 377 11.86 0.37 -27.79
C GLU A 377 11.95 1.87 -27.42
N ALA A 378 10.92 2.39 -26.75
CA ALA A 378 10.83 3.75 -26.25
C ALA A 378 11.21 3.90 -24.77
N GLY A 379 11.91 2.92 -24.19
CA GLY A 379 12.43 3.03 -22.83
C GLY A 379 11.39 3.12 -21.70
N SER A 380 10.10 2.85 -21.94
CA SER A 380 9.08 2.74 -20.88
C SER A 380 9.29 1.47 -20.07
N LEU A 381 9.16 1.59 -18.75
CA LEU A 381 9.32 0.48 -17.80
C LEU A 381 8.10 -0.45 -17.84
N LEU A 382 8.31 -1.76 -18.03
CA LEU A 382 7.25 -2.77 -18.13
C LEU A 382 7.53 -3.96 -17.21
N PHE A 383 6.48 -4.70 -16.86
CA PHE A 383 6.52 -5.83 -15.93
C PHE A 383 6.00 -7.11 -16.59
N ARG A 384 6.67 -8.23 -16.35
CA ARG A 384 6.21 -9.56 -16.81
C ARG A 384 5.16 -10.15 -15.89
N LYS A 385 5.20 -9.83 -14.59
CA LYS A 385 4.18 -10.17 -13.60
C LYS A 385 3.27 -8.98 -13.36
N ASN A 386 1.98 -9.27 -13.22
CA ASN A 386 0.97 -8.31 -12.82
C ASN A 386 0.65 -8.35 -11.31
N HIS A 387 1.35 -9.17 -10.53
CA HIS A 387 1.11 -9.33 -9.09
C HIS A 387 2.37 -9.77 -8.33
N TYR A 388 2.66 -9.08 -7.22
CA TYR A 388 3.73 -9.37 -6.27
C TYR A 388 3.18 -9.61 -4.86
N TYR A 389 3.89 -10.44 -4.09
CA TYR A 389 3.57 -10.69 -2.69
C TYR A 389 4.70 -10.17 -1.80
N VAL A 390 4.35 -9.28 -0.89
CA VAL A 390 5.28 -8.69 0.08
C VAL A 390 4.97 -9.32 1.43
N SER A 391 5.97 -9.82 2.14
CA SER A 391 5.78 -10.28 3.51
C SER A 391 5.55 -9.08 4.42
N GLY A 392 4.52 -9.12 5.28
CA GLY A 392 4.25 -8.06 6.24
C GLY A 392 5.37 -7.84 7.29
N PRO A 393 5.20 -6.89 8.21
CA PRO A 393 3.94 -6.20 8.56
C PRO A 393 3.43 -5.26 7.46
N PHE A 394 2.12 -5.02 7.41
CA PHE A 394 1.53 -4.04 6.49
C PHE A 394 1.00 -2.87 7.28
N THR A 395 1.17 -1.67 6.75
CA THR A 395 0.83 -0.45 7.44
C THR A 395 -0.42 0.15 6.85
N THR A 396 -1.51 0.11 7.63
CA THR A 396 -2.73 0.85 7.30
C THR A 396 -2.63 2.29 7.78
N SER A 397 -3.26 3.21 7.05
CA SER A 397 -3.39 4.61 7.45
C SER A 397 -3.88 4.76 8.89
N LYS A 398 -3.26 5.70 9.61
CA LYS A 398 -3.60 6.07 10.99
C LYS A 398 -4.51 7.30 11.09
N HIS A 399 -5.10 7.69 9.97
CA HIS A 399 -5.90 8.92 9.85
C HIS A 399 -7.40 8.65 9.60
N PHE A 400 -7.82 7.38 9.53
CA PHE A 400 -9.20 7.01 9.24
C PHE A 400 -10.08 6.84 10.49
N PHE A 401 -9.60 7.26 11.67
CA PHE A 401 -10.40 7.16 12.89
C PHE A 401 -11.51 8.21 12.92
N ALA A 402 -12.73 7.77 13.22
CA ALA A 402 -13.92 8.59 13.35
C ALA A 402 -14.27 8.85 14.83
N ASN A 403 -15.15 9.82 15.07
CA ASN A 403 -15.67 10.07 16.41
C ASN A 403 -16.37 8.83 16.97
N ASN A 404 -16.12 8.53 18.24
CA ASN A 404 -16.53 7.32 18.98
C ASN A 404 -15.84 6.01 18.57
N ASP A 405 -14.86 6.04 17.66
CA ASP A 405 -14.04 4.84 17.44
C ASP A 405 -13.26 4.50 18.70
N LEU A 406 -13.20 3.21 18.99
CA LEU A 406 -12.25 2.64 19.93
C LEU A 406 -10.94 2.40 19.19
N VAL A 407 -9.85 2.88 19.77
CA VAL A 407 -8.49 2.71 19.28
C VAL A 407 -7.61 2.17 20.40
N LYS A 408 -6.47 1.58 20.05
CA LYS A 408 -5.46 1.17 21.03
C LYS A 408 -4.20 2.00 20.86
N ALA A 409 -3.57 2.34 21.98
CA ALA A 409 -2.20 2.85 21.96
C ALA A 409 -1.26 1.72 21.53
N THR A 410 -0.39 1.97 20.56
CA THR A 410 0.54 0.94 20.04
C THR A 410 1.70 0.65 20.98
N GLU A 411 2.07 1.63 21.81
CA GLU A 411 3.28 1.60 22.63
C GLU A 411 3.03 2.13 24.05
N SER A 412 3.86 1.66 24.99
CA SER A 412 3.92 2.22 26.35
C SER A 412 4.81 3.47 26.38
N GLY A 413 4.50 4.44 27.23
CA GLY A 413 5.33 5.63 27.37
C GLY A 413 5.00 6.75 26.38
N VAL A 414 3.96 6.60 25.55
CA VAL A 414 3.51 7.68 24.66
C VAL A 414 2.83 8.76 25.49
N ARG A 415 3.16 10.02 25.23
CA ARG A 415 2.65 11.17 25.98
C ARG A 415 1.24 11.53 25.56
N LEU A 416 0.29 11.41 26.48
CA LEU A 416 -1.03 12.04 26.39
C LEU A 416 -0.94 13.50 26.83
N ARG A 417 -1.44 14.43 26.01
CA ARG A 417 -1.24 15.88 26.18
C ARG A 417 -2.55 16.65 26.37
N LYS A 418 -2.47 17.86 26.94
CA LYS A 418 -3.62 18.79 27.08
C LYS A 418 -4.12 19.38 25.75
N SER A 419 -3.22 19.49 24.78
CA SER A 419 -3.47 20.01 23.43
C SER A 419 -2.43 19.40 22.49
N PRO A 420 -2.60 19.52 21.16
CA PRO A 420 -1.48 19.31 20.23
C PRO A 420 -0.26 20.09 20.71
N GLU A 421 0.89 19.41 20.82
CA GLU A 421 2.17 19.98 21.27
C GLU A 421 2.20 20.59 22.70
N GLY A 422 1.11 20.48 23.46
CA GLY A 422 0.98 21.00 24.83
C GLY A 422 1.66 20.14 25.89
N ALA A 423 1.53 20.55 27.16
CA ALA A 423 2.11 19.84 28.30
C ALA A 423 1.63 18.38 28.38
N GLU A 424 2.56 17.50 28.79
CA GLU A 424 2.27 16.10 29.13
C GLU A 424 1.35 16.03 30.36
N ILE A 425 0.40 15.10 30.34
CA ILE A 425 -0.46 14.79 31.50
C ILE A 425 -0.12 13.41 32.06
N ARG A 426 -0.07 12.39 31.18
CA ARG A 426 0.30 11.02 31.55
C ARG A 426 0.85 10.25 30.36
N LEU A 427 1.36 9.06 30.64
CA LEU A 427 1.86 8.12 29.65
C LEU A 427 0.84 7.02 29.36
N THR A 428 0.86 6.48 28.14
CA THR A 428 0.07 5.31 27.75
C THR A 428 0.71 4.01 28.21
N THR A 429 -0.09 2.94 28.27
CA THR A 429 0.37 1.55 28.26
C THR A 429 0.12 0.95 26.86
N ALA A 430 1.03 0.12 26.36
CA ALA A 430 0.81 -0.59 25.10
C ALA A 430 -0.48 -1.43 25.12
N GLY A 431 -1.30 -1.27 24.09
CA GLY A 431 -2.61 -1.92 23.94
C GLY A 431 -3.76 -1.24 24.69
N GLU A 432 -3.48 -0.21 25.49
CA GLU A 432 -4.50 0.58 26.21
C GLU A 432 -5.58 1.07 25.24
N THR A 433 -6.84 0.77 25.55
CA THR A 433 -7.97 1.19 24.71
C THR A 433 -8.42 2.61 25.07
N LEU A 434 -8.52 3.46 24.04
CA LEU A 434 -8.93 4.85 24.12
C LEU A 434 -10.12 5.07 23.18
N GLN A 435 -10.95 6.07 23.46
CA GLN A 435 -12.04 6.48 22.58
C GLN A 435 -11.71 7.80 21.89
N ILE A 436 -11.90 7.89 20.58
CA ILE A 436 -11.84 9.15 19.83
C ILE A 436 -13.07 9.99 20.16
N VAL A 437 -12.90 11.25 20.58
CA VAL A 437 -14.00 12.11 21.08
C VAL A 437 -14.18 13.42 20.32
N GLY A 438 -13.55 13.56 19.17
CA GLY A 438 -13.65 14.76 18.36
C GLY A 438 -12.80 14.72 17.09
N PRO A 439 -12.83 15.78 16.28
CA PRO A 439 -12.02 15.89 15.09
C PRO A 439 -10.54 15.97 15.45
N TYR A 440 -9.70 15.42 14.57
CA TYR A 440 -8.25 15.55 14.68
C TYR A 440 -7.82 17.01 14.47
N GLN A 441 -6.62 17.33 14.97
CA GLN A 441 -5.96 18.63 14.82
C GLN A 441 -4.51 18.43 14.36
N ALA A 442 -3.90 19.44 13.76
CA ALA A 442 -2.49 19.41 13.36
C ALA A 442 -1.68 20.48 14.10
N GLY A 443 -0.38 20.21 14.29
CA GLY A 443 0.60 21.19 14.78
C GLY A 443 1.26 21.96 13.63
N ASN A 444 2.02 23.01 13.95
CA ASN A 444 2.68 23.86 12.95
C ASN A 444 4.06 23.37 12.51
N ASN A 445 4.59 22.30 13.12
CA ASN A 445 5.83 21.69 12.68
C ASN A 445 5.59 20.88 11.41
N SER A 446 6.10 21.36 10.27
CA SER A 446 5.95 20.69 8.97
C SER A 446 6.65 19.34 8.88
N ASN A 447 7.57 19.01 9.79
CA ASN A 447 8.16 17.67 9.86
C ASN A 447 7.22 16.63 10.48
N ASN A 448 6.08 17.04 11.04
CA ASN A 448 5.08 16.14 11.63
C ASN A 448 3.93 15.94 10.64
N HIS A 449 3.96 14.83 9.90
CA HIS A 449 2.89 14.46 8.96
C HIS A 449 1.73 13.73 9.63
N PHE A 450 1.85 13.33 10.90
CA PHE A 450 0.73 12.81 11.68
C PHE A 450 -0.22 13.95 12.13
N VAL A 451 -1.46 13.59 12.44
CA VAL A 451 -2.42 14.45 13.15
C VAL A 451 -2.57 14.02 14.60
N TRP A 452 -3.13 14.89 15.44
CA TRP A 452 -3.44 14.65 16.84
C TRP A 452 -4.93 14.38 17.01
N TYR A 453 -5.28 13.23 17.58
CA TYR A 453 -6.66 12.90 17.90
C TYR A 453 -6.98 13.28 19.35
N PRO A 454 -8.12 13.96 19.60
CA PRO A 454 -8.66 14.06 20.94
C PRO A 454 -9.21 12.69 21.36
N VAL A 455 -8.69 12.17 22.46
CA VAL A 455 -9.03 10.86 23.02
C VAL A 455 -9.47 10.96 24.46
N LYS A 456 -10.32 10.03 24.88
CA LYS A 456 -10.59 9.78 26.30
C LYS A 456 -10.11 8.39 26.68
N ASP A 457 -9.56 8.33 27.89
CA ASP A 457 -9.57 7.11 28.66
C ASP A 457 -11.01 6.84 29.09
N MET A 458 -11.49 5.62 28.94
CA MET A 458 -12.88 5.28 29.26
C MET A 458 -13.18 5.46 30.76
N SER A 459 -12.14 5.46 31.60
CA SER A 459 -12.22 5.66 33.05
C SER A 459 -12.17 7.12 33.48
N SER A 460 -11.79 8.03 32.57
CA SER A 460 -11.58 9.44 32.87
C SER A 460 -12.59 10.33 32.14
N LYS A 461 -13.00 11.42 32.79
CA LYS A 461 -13.82 12.45 32.13
C LYS A 461 -12.98 13.43 31.29
N GLU A 462 -11.66 13.32 31.38
CA GLU A 462 -10.71 14.24 30.76
C GLU A 462 -10.44 13.86 29.31
N THR A 463 -10.35 14.87 28.45
CA THR A 463 -9.91 14.69 27.05
C THR A 463 -8.42 14.94 26.94
N TYR A 464 -7.71 14.04 26.29
CA TYR A 464 -6.29 14.12 25.97
C TYR A 464 -6.08 14.22 24.46
N TYR A 465 -4.84 14.53 24.04
CA TYR A 465 -4.41 14.45 22.65
C TYR A 465 -3.25 13.49 22.50
N ILE A 466 -3.33 12.66 21.46
CA ILE A 466 -2.30 11.69 21.07
C ILE A 466 -2.07 11.75 19.56
N ALA A 467 -0.81 11.63 19.13
CA ALA A 467 -0.48 11.58 17.71
C ALA A 467 -1.00 10.25 17.09
N SER A 468 -1.61 10.37 15.92
CA SER A 468 -2.17 9.25 15.13
C SER A 468 -1.21 8.10 14.92
N THR A 469 0.10 8.37 14.79
CA THR A 469 1.13 7.32 14.63
C THR A 469 1.13 6.29 15.76
N TYR A 470 0.70 6.68 16.96
CA TYR A 470 0.66 5.80 18.14
C TYR A 470 -0.71 5.15 18.35
N LEU A 471 -1.62 5.30 17.39
CA LEU A 471 -2.94 4.70 17.43
C LEU A 471 -3.06 3.55 16.44
N ASP A 472 -3.86 2.57 16.81
CA ASP A 472 -4.23 1.48 15.92
C ASP A 472 -5.66 1.01 16.20
N ASN A 473 -6.24 0.29 15.25
CA ASN A 473 -7.59 -0.24 15.41
C ASN A 473 -7.61 -1.33 16.49
N VAL A 474 -8.63 -1.28 17.35
CA VAL A 474 -9.02 -2.44 18.17
C VAL A 474 -9.75 -3.50 17.35
N ARG A 475 -10.32 -3.09 16.21
CA ARG A 475 -11.11 -3.96 15.34
C ARG A 475 -10.22 -4.74 14.38
N ILE A 476 -10.42 -6.05 14.37
CA ILE A 476 -9.79 -7.02 13.50
C ILE A 476 -10.87 -7.61 12.61
N SER A 477 -10.96 -7.14 11.37
CA SER A 477 -12.01 -7.52 10.43
C SER A 477 -11.54 -7.45 8.98
N GLY A 478 -12.29 -8.07 8.09
CA GLY A 478 -12.25 -7.85 6.65
C GLY A 478 -13.65 -7.67 6.07
N PRO A 479 -13.78 -7.44 4.75
CA PRO A 479 -15.07 -7.24 4.09
C PRO A 479 -16.00 -8.46 4.15
N ASN A 480 -15.46 -9.64 4.43
CA ASN A 480 -16.20 -10.89 4.56
C ASN A 480 -15.54 -11.80 5.62
N ARG A 481 -16.19 -12.92 5.97
CA ARG A 481 -15.69 -13.87 6.97
C ARG A 481 -14.31 -14.48 6.65
N TYR A 482 -14.00 -14.67 5.37
CA TYR A 482 -12.71 -15.21 4.94
C TYR A 482 -11.61 -14.18 5.16
N ALA A 483 -11.85 -12.93 4.76
CA ALA A 483 -10.95 -11.83 5.01
C ALA A 483 -10.79 -11.51 6.51
N THR A 484 -11.86 -11.62 7.33
CA THR A 484 -11.74 -11.50 8.79
C THR A 484 -10.85 -12.60 9.38
N ALA A 485 -10.97 -13.85 8.91
CA ALA A 485 -10.08 -14.94 9.33
C ALA A 485 -8.61 -14.63 8.99
N VAL A 486 -8.36 -14.06 7.80
CA VAL A 486 -7.02 -13.59 7.39
C VAL A 486 -6.53 -12.46 8.30
N SER A 487 -7.36 -11.46 8.62
CA SER A 487 -6.99 -10.36 9.54
C SER A 487 -6.64 -10.88 10.95
N ILE A 488 -7.38 -11.86 11.45
CA ILE A 488 -7.08 -12.54 12.73
C ILE A 488 -5.76 -13.31 12.64
N SER A 489 -5.51 -13.99 11.51
CA SER A 489 -4.24 -14.68 11.24
C SER A 489 -3.05 -13.71 11.25
N LYS A 490 -3.13 -12.61 10.49
CA LYS A 490 -2.11 -11.55 10.48
C LYS A 490 -1.84 -10.96 11.87
N THR A 491 -2.87 -10.88 12.70
CA THR A 491 -2.74 -10.35 14.07
C THR A 491 -2.04 -11.30 15.03
N GLY A 492 -2.20 -12.62 14.85
CA GLY A 492 -1.67 -13.63 15.78
C GLY A 492 -0.41 -14.34 15.29
N TRP A 493 -0.07 -14.26 13.99
CA TRP A 493 0.97 -15.07 13.36
C TRP A 493 1.69 -14.32 12.24
N ASP A 494 2.97 -14.03 12.45
CA ASP A 494 3.85 -13.57 11.36
C ASP A 494 4.09 -14.69 10.34
N LYS A 495 4.26 -15.93 10.85
CA LYS A 495 4.43 -17.17 10.08
C LYS A 495 3.73 -18.34 10.78
N ALA A 496 3.36 -19.37 10.01
CA ALA A 496 2.85 -20.62 10.56
C ALA A 496 3.13 -21.80 9.60
N ASP A 497 3.89 -22.80 10.05
CA ASP A 497 4.16 -24.00 9.23
C ASP A 497 2.90 -24.83 8.96
N THR A 498 1.90 -24.73 9.84
CA THR A 498 0.62 -25.43 9.72
C THR A 498 -0.53 -24.43 9.80
N VAL A 499 -1.57 -24.66 8.97
CA VAL A 499 -2.85 -23.95 9.03
C VAL A 499 -3.99 -24.95 9.19
N VAL A 500 -4.95 -24.65 10.06
CA VAL A 500 -6.18 -25.42 10.15
C VAL A 500 -7.21 -24.79 9.23
N LEU A 501 -7.80 -25.57 8.32
CA LEU A 501 -8.78 -25.11 7.34
C LEU A 501 -10.17 -25.64 7.68
N ALA A 502 -11.11 -24.72 7.84
CA ALA A 502 -12.51 -25.00 8.17
C ALA A 502 -13.47 -24.35 7.18
N ARG A 503 -14.71 -24.83 7.15
CA ARG A 503 -15.76 -24.28 6.28
C ARG A 503 -16.33 -22.98 6.88
N GLY A 504 -16.39 -21.93 6.08
CA GLY A 504 -16.83 -20.61 6.54
C GLY A 504 -18.34 -20.46 6.75
N ASP A 505 -19.15 -21.26 6.07
CA ASP A 505 -20.63 -21.18 6.07
C ASP A 505 -21.30 -22.32 6.87
N ASN A 506 -20.53 -23.24 7.45
CA ASN A 506 -21.05 -24.30 8.31
C ASN A 506 -20.01 -24.75 9.37
N PHE A 507 -20.39 -24.77 10.65
CA PHE A 507 -19.50 -24.96 11.80
C PHE A 507 -19.29 -26.39 12.36
N PRO A 508 -20.15 -27.42 12.15
CA PRO A 508 -20.16 -28.63 12.97
C PRO A 508 -18.82 -29.37 13.11
N ASP A 509 -18.07 -29.47 12.01
CA ASP A 509 -16.80 -30.20 11.98
C ASP A 509 -15.63 -29.41 12.58
N ALA A 510 -15.77 -28.08 12.68
CA ALA A 510 -14.73 -27.18 13.18
C ALA A 510 -14.92 -26.78 14.65
N LEU A 511 -16.07 -27.08 15.25
CA LEU A 511 -16.43 -26.63 16.60
C LEU A 511 -15.47 -27.13 17.70
N ALA A 512 -14.84 -28.28 17.48
CA ALA A 512 -13.82 -28.86 18.34
C ALA A 512 -12.38 -28.49 17.93
N GLY A 513 -12.21 -27.65 16.90
CA GLY A 513 -10.92 -27.41 16.22
C GLY A 513 -9.95 -26.50 16.97
N THR A 514 -10.45 -25.56 17.78
CA THR A 514 -9.60 -24.55 18.45
C THR A 514 -8.48 -25.15 19.30
N PRO A 515 -8.72 -26.18 20.14
CA PRO A 515 -7.64 -26.77 20.93
C PRO A 515 -6.55 -27.45 20.08
N LEU A 516 -6.92 -28.07 18.96
CA LEU A 516 -5.96 -28.64 18.02
C LEU A 516 -5.17 -27.54 17.29
N ALA A 517 -5.84 -26.51 16.78
CA ALA A 517 -5.20 -25.38 16.12
C ALA A 517 -4.18 -24.69 17.05
N TYR A 518 -4.56 -24.46 18.31
CA TYR A 518 -3.67 -23.91 19.32
C TYR A 518 -2.46 -24.82 19.61
N LYS A 519 -2.67 -26.14 19.77
CA LYS A 519 -1.58 -27.13 19.96
C LYS A 519 -0.57 -27.09 18.80
N LEU A 520 -1.04 -26.88 17.57
CA LEU A 520 -0.22 -26.79 16.37
C LEU A 520 0.41 -25.40 16.15
N ASN A 521 0.14 -24.43 17.04
CA ASN A 521 0.45 -23.00 16.83
C ASN A 521 -0.03 -22.51 15.44
N ALA A 522 -1.21 -22.95 15.03
CA ALA A 522 -1.78 -22.71 13.71
C ALA A 522 -3.00 -21.77 13.80
N PRO A 523 -3.15 -20.80 12.88
CA PRO A 523 -4.42 -20.10 12.73
C PRO A 523 -5.48 -21.05 12.15
N ILE A 524 -6.76 -20.73 12.40
CA ILE A 524 -7.87 -21.31 11.63
C ILE A 524 -8.20 -20.34 10.50
N LEU A 525 -8.05 -20.78 9.25
CA LEU A 525 -8.55 -20.08 8.06
C LEU A 525 -9.83 -20.72 7.56
N LEU A 526 -10.59 -19.97 6.75
CA LEU A 526 -11.90 -20.38 6.27
C LEU A 526 -11.91 -20.58 4.75
N THR A 527 -12.70 -21.56 4.27
CA THR A 527 -12.92 -21.82 2.84
C THR A 527 -14.40 -21.97 2.55
N LYS A 528 -14.81 -21.79 1.29
CA LYS A 528 -16.12 -22.24 0.82
C LYS A 528 -16.11 -23.76 0.69
N LYS A 529 -17.28 -24.39 0.53
CA LYS A 529 -17.39 -25.84 0.34
C LYS A 529 -16.51 -26.38 -0.81
N ASN A 530 -16.46 -25.66 -1.93
CA ASN A 530 -15.89 -26.12 -3.20
C ASN A 530 -14.79 -25.22 -3.77
N GLU A 531 -14.35 -24.21 -3.02
CA GLU A 531 -13.43 -23.20 -3.51
C GLU A 531 -12.55 -22.67 -2.38
N LEU A 532 -11.23 -22.77 -2.55
CA LEU A 532 -10.25 -22.06 -1.73
C LEU A 532 -10.25 -20.60 -2.17
N THR A 533 -10.72 -19.70 -1.32
CA THR A 533 -10.87 -18.29 -1.69
C THR A 533 -9.49 -17.66 -1.90
N GLU A 534 -9.43 -16.60 -2.70
CA GLU A 534 -8.17 -15.94 -3.01
C GLU A 534 -7.50 -15.34 -1.77
N GLU A 535 -8.29 -14.79 -0.84
CA GLU A 535 -7.80 -14.27 0.44
C GLU A 535 -7.09 -15.38 1.24
N THR A 536 -7.66 -16.59 1.24
CA THR A 536 -7.09 -17.73 1.96
C THR A 536 -5.82 -18.25 1.28
N LYS A 537 -5.79 -18.31 -0.06
CA LYS A 537 -4.57 -18.68 -0.80
C LYS A 537 -3.43 -17.73 -0.48
N ASN A 538 -3.70 -16.42 -0.57
CA ASN A 538 -2.72 -15.38 -0.31
C ASN A 538 -2.19 -15.46 1.12
N GLU A 539 -3.06 -15.76 2.08
CA GLU A 539 -2.63 -15.91 3.48
C GLU A 539 -1.82 -17.18 3.73
N LEU A 540 -2.13 -18.31 3.06
CA LEU A 540 -1.29 -19.51 3.11
C LEU A 540 0.14 -19.22 2.62
N VAL A 541 0.27 -18.45 1.53
CA VAL A 541 1.56 -18.01 0.99
C VAL A 541 2.27 -17.08 1.98
N ARG A 542 1.57 -16.06 2.50
CA ARG A 542 2.15 -15.09 3.45
C ARG A 542 2.67 -15.78 4.72
N LEU A 543 1.95 -16.77 5.23
CA LEU A 543 2.35 -17.54 6.42
C LEU A 543 3.54 -18.47 6.16
N GLY A 544 3.88 -18.75 4.89
CA GLY A 544 4.84 -19.78 4.53
C GLY A 544 4.37 -21.18 4.91
N ALA A 545 3.06 -21.46 4.81
CA ALA A 545 2.48 -22.70 5.27
C ALA A 545 3.00 -23.91 4.49
N LYS A 546 3.41 -24.96 5.21
CA LYS A 546 3.85 -26.25 4.64
C LYS A 546 2.79 -27.33 4.74
N ASN A 547 1.91 -27.20 5.74
CA ASN A 547 0.86 -28.15 6.05
C ASN A 547 -0.49 -27.45 6.19
N VAL A 548 -1.54 -28.08 5.66
CA VAL A 548 -2.93 -27.72 5.91
C VAL A 548 -3.69 -28.89 6.50
N VAL A 549 -4.32 -28.66 7.65
CA VAL A 549 -5.19 -29.62 8.32
C VAL A 549 -6.65 -29.25 8.04
N ILE A 550 -7.32 -30.00 7.18
CA ILE A 550 -8.73 -29.79 6.84
C ILE A 550 -9.62 -30.47 7.89
N LEU A 551 -10.54 -29.71 8.49
CA LEU A 551 -11.57 -30.24 9.39
C LEU A 551 -12.87 -30.47 8.63
N GLY A 552 -13.28 -31.73 8.53
CA GLY A 552 -14.52 -32.15 7.88
C GLY A 552 -14.30 -32.97 6.61
N GLY A 553 -15.30 -33.81 6.32
CA GLY A 553 -15.29 -34.72 5.16
C GLY A 553 -15.47 -33.98 3.83
N THR A 554 -15.47 -34.74 2.73
CA THR A 554 -15.64 -34.21 1.36
C THR A 554 -17.01 -33.56 1.13
N GLY A 555 -18.04 -33.96 1.88
CA GLY A 555 -19.35 -33.31 1.89
C GLY A 555 -19.33 -31.90 2.53
N ALA A 556 -18.38 -31.64 3.43
CA ALA A 556 -18.16 -30.33 4.03
C ALA A 556 -17.20 -29.49 3.19
N ILE A 557 -16.01 -30.01 2.92
CA ILE A 557 -14.97 -29.35 2.11
C ILE A 557 -14.53 -30.35 1.02
N THR A 558 -14.92 -30.09 -0.21
CA THR A 558 -14.69 -31.00 -1.36
C THR A 558 -13.21 -31.17 -1.68
N ASP A 559 -12.89 -32.19 -2.49
CA ASP A 559 -11.51 -32.45 -2.88
C ASP A 559 -10.92 -31.40 -3.80
N THR A 560 -11.74 -30.59 -4.48
CA THR A 560 -11.29 -29.41 -5.24
C THR A 560 -10.48 -28.45 -4.37
N VAL A 561 -10.91 -28.21 -3.13
CA VAL A 561 -10.18 -27.37 -2.18
C VAL A 561 -8.85 -28.03 -1.81
N SER A 562 -8.85 -29.31 -1.46
CA SER A 562 -7.62 -30.04 -1.11
C SER A 562 -6.61 -30.10 -2.27
N THR A 563 -7.10 -30.21 -3.51
CA THR A 563 -6.30 -30.19 -4.72
C THR A 563 -5.70 -28.81 -4.96
N SER A 564 -6.49 -27.75 -4.75
CA SER A 564 -6.01 -26.36 -4.84
C SER A 564 -4.86 -26.10 -3.86
N VAL A 565 -4.95 -26.59 -2.62
CA VAL A 565 -3.87 -26.49 -1.64
C VAL A 565 -2.63 -27.28 -2.07
N ARG A 566 -2.79 -28.54 -2.53
CA ARG A 566 -1.66 -29.35 -3.00
C ARG A 566 -0.95 -28.75 -4.20
N ASN A 567 -1.69 -28.12 -5.12
CA ASN A 567 -1.11 -27.43 -6.28
C ASN A 567 -0.25 -26.22 -5.88
N MET A 568 -0.39 -25.71 -4.66
CA MET A 568 0.50 -24.68 -4.09
C MET A 568 1.78 -25.28 -3.48
N GLY A 569 1.96 -26.61 -3.55
CA GLY A 569 3.11 -27.31 -2.94
C GLY A 569 2.96 -27.57 -1.44
N ILE A 570 1.74 -27.47 -0.90
CA ILE A 570 1.44 -27.59 0.53
C ILE A 570 0.86 -28.98 0.83
N GLU A 571 1.34 -29.65 1.88
CA GLU A 571 0.83 -30.95 2.31
C GLU A 571 -0.56 -30.83 2.93
N VAL A 572 -1.43 -31.80 2.68
CA VAL A 572 -2.82 -31.78 3.16
C VAL A 572 -3.11 -33.02 4.01
N LYS A 573 -3.51 -32.80 5.27
CA LYS A 573 -4.10 -33.79 6.15
C LYS A 573 -5.58 -33.49 6.36
N ARG A 574 -6.46 -34.47 6.15
CA ARG A 574 -7.90 -34.32 6.42
C ARG A 574 -8.29 -35.08 7.68
N ILE A 575 -8.95 -34.40 8.61
CA ILE A 575 -9.55 -34.99 9.81
C ILE A 575 -11.06 -34.96 9.62
N ALA A 576 -11.66 -36.14 9.40
CA ALA A 576 -13.08 -36.24 9.11
C ALA A 576 -13.63 -37.58 9.61
N GLY A 577 -14.72 -37.50 10.38
CA GLY A 577 -15.53 -38.66 10.73
C GLY A 577 -16.75 -38.82 9.84
N ALA A 578 -17.53 -39.88 10.07
CA ALA A 578 -18.82 -40.07 9.40
C ALA A 578 -19.85 -38.98 9.78
N ASN A 579 -19.64 -38.30 10.90
CA ASN A 579 -20.47 -37.20 11.39
C ASN A 579 -19.64 -36.30 12.34
N ARG A 580 -20.23 -35.19 12.80
CA ARG A 580 -19.59 -34.20 13.67
C ARG A 580 -19.02 -34.77 14.98
N PHE A 581 -19.65 -35.80 15.55
CA PHE A 581 -19.20 -36.43 16.80
C PHE A 581 -17.95 -37.28 16.58
N GLU A 582 -17.89 -37.99 15.44
CA GLU A 582 -16.72 -38.76 15.05
C GLU A 582 -15.57 -37.83 14.63
N THR A 583 -15.85 -36.74 13.92
CA THR A 583 -14.85 -35.70 13.63
C THR A 583 -14.25 -35.14 14.92
N ALA A 584 -15.08 -34.79 15.92
CA ALA A 584 -14.59 -34.29 17.21
C ALA A 584 -13.72 -35.33 17.96
N LYS A 585 -14.07 -36.62 17.90
CA LYS A 585 -13.23 -37.70 18.43
C LYS A 585 -11.87 -37.74 17.73
N LEU A 586 -11.84 -37.67 16.40
CA LEU A 586 -10.60 -37.71 15.64
C LEU A 586 -9.72 -36.48 15.91
N ILE A 587 -10.33 -35.30 16.08
CA ILE A 587 -9.60 -34.09 16.53
C ILE A 587 -8.99 -34.33 17.91
N ALA A 588 -9.74 -34.91 18.86
CA ALA A 588 -9.22 -35.25 20.18
C ALA A 588 -8.04 -36.23 20.09
N ASN A 589 -8.11 -37.25 19.24
CA ASN A 589 -7.01 -38.21 19.06
C ASN A 589 -5.70 -37.55 18.56
N GLU A 590 -5.79 -36.50 17.73
CA GLU A 590 -4.63 -35.71 17.32
C GLU A 590 -4.04 -34.88 18.48
N MET A 591 -4.86 -34.57 19.49
CA MET A 591 -4.41 -33.89 20.71
C MET A 591 -3.73 -34.85 21.69
N GLY A 592 -4.15 -36.11 21.75
CA GLY A 592 -3.55 -37.14 22.60
C GLY A 592 -4.46 -38.35 22.82
N THR A 593 -3.99 -39.29 23.64
CA THR A 593 -4.71 -40.56 23.93
C THR A 593 -5.29 -40.64 25.34
N SER A 594 -4.99 -39.68 26.21
CA SER A 594 -5.48 -39.60 27.59
C SER A 594 -5.58 -38.15 28.01
N PHE A 595 -6.61 -37.82 28.80
CA PHE A 595 -6.91 -36.44 29.19
C PHE A 595 -7.22 -36.32 30.69
N SER A 596 -6.69 -35.30 31.34
CA SER A 596 -7.09 -35.00 32.72
C SER A 596 -8.54 -34.51 32.79
N THR A 597 -8.94 -33.71 31.80
CA THR A 597 -10.28 -33.14 31.66
C THR A 597 -10.71 -33.21 30.19
N ALA A 598 -12.00 -33.44 29.94
CA ALA A 598 -12.64 -33.23 28.64
C ALA A 598 -13.78 -32.22 28.78
N VAL A 599 -14.00 -31.40 27.76
CA VAL A 599 -15.18 -30.52 27.66
C VAL A 599 -16.25 -31.21 26.82
N VAL A 600 -17.50 -31.16 27.24
CA VAL A 600 -18.67 -31.65 26.48
C VAL A 600 -19.65 -30.51 26.23
N VAL A 601 -20.00 -30.31 24.97
CA VAL A 601 -20.91 -29.25 24.49
C VAL A 601 -21.98 -29.84 23.57
N ASN A 602 -23.12 -29.15 23.45
CA ASN A 602 -24.13 -29.56 22.47
C ASN A 602 -23.62 -29.36 21.03
N ALA A 603 -23.87 -30.35 20.17
CA ALA A 603 -23.33 -30.37 18.81
C ALA A 603 -24.02 -29.44 17.81
N TYR A 604 -25.15 -28.84 18.18
CA TYR A 604 -26.01 -28.04 17.31
C TYR A 604 -26.04 -26.55 17.71
N GLY A 605 -25.46 -26.19 18.85
CA GLY A 605 -25.28 -24.81 19.30
C GLY A 605 -23.80 -24.44 19.39
N PHE A 606 -23.38 -23.41 18.66
CA PHE A 606 -21.99 -22.96 18.66
C PHE A 606 -21.57 -22.06 19.86
N PRO A 607 -22.42 -21.19 20.45
CA PRO A 607 -21.91 -20.15 21.36
C PRO A 607 -21.21 -20.71 22.60
N ASP A 608 -21.80 -21.74 23.23
CA ASP A 608 -21.25 -22.38 24.43
C ASP A 608 -19.88 -23.01 24.15
N ALA A 609 -19.74 -23.66 23.00
CA ALA A 609 -18.51 -24.30 22.59
C ALA A 609 -17.40 -23.30 22.25
N LEU A 610 -17.73 -22.21 21.54
CA LEU A 610 -16.76 -21.18 21.21
C LEU A 610 -16.34 -20.35 22.43
N ALA A 611 -17.26 -20.10 23.38
CA ALA A 611 -16.94 -19.37 24.61
C ALA A 611 -15.90 -20.12 25.49
N ILE A 612 -16.00 -21.45 25.61
CA ILE A 612 -15.04 -22.25 26.40
C ILE A 612 -13.75 -22.58 25.61
N ALA A 613 -13.77 -22.46 24.29
CA ALA A 613 -12.68 -22.89 23.42
C ALA A 613 -11.31 -22.28 23.76
N PRO A 614 -11.16 -20.98 24.10
CA PRO A 614 -9.87 -20.42 24.48
C PRO A 614 -9.28 -21.08 25.73
N TYR A 615 -10.11 -21.32 26.74
CA TYR A 615 -9.70 -22.00 27.96
C TYR A 615 -9.33 -23.46 27.69
N ALA A 616 -10.17 -24.17 26.93
CA ALA A 616 -9.91 -25.57 26.58
C ALA A 616 -8.59 -25.72 25.81
N ALA A 617 -8.36 -24.85 24.83
CA ALA A 617 -7.14 -24.83 24.03
C ALA A 617 -5.87 -24.64 24.86
N ARG A 618 -5.85 -23.62 25.73
CA ARG A 618 -4.69 -23.34 26.60
C ARG A 618 -4.35 -24.46 27.57
N ASN A 619 -5.34 -25.24 27.98
CA ASN A 619 -5.16 -26.31 28.96
C ASN A 619 -5.03 -27.70 28.29
N GLY A 620 -4.95 -27.77 26.97
CA GLY A 620 -4.85 -29.05 26.24
C GLY A 620 -6.09 -29.93 26.41
N ILE A 621 -7.26 -29.32 26.65
CA ILE A 621 -8.52 -30.03 26.92
C ILE A 621 -9.27 -30.22 25.60
N PRO A 622 -9.62 -31.46 25.20
CA PRO A 622 -10.40 -31.69 24.01
C PRO A 622 -11.86 -31.26 24.22
N ILE A 623 -12.45 -30.70 23.16
CA ILE A 623 -13.88 -30.40 23.10
C ILE A 623 -14.58 -31.55 22.38
N LEU A 624 -15.57 -32.13 23.03
CA LEU A 624 -16.37 -33.23 22.53
C LEU A 624 -17.82 -32.79 22.34
N LEU A 625 -18.49 -33.38 21.37
CA LEU A 625 -19.85 -33.03 21.01
C LEU A 625 -20.84 -34.05 21.56
N THR A 626 -22.01 -33.58 22.01
CA THR A 626 -23.11 -34.45 22.46
C THR A 626 -24.45 -34.00 21.89
N GLU A 627 -25.44 -34.88 21.92
CA GLU A 627 -26.83 -34.50 21.74
C GLU A 627 -27.47 -34.14 23.08
N LYS A 628 -28.67 -33.54 23.02
CA LYS A 628 -29.41 -33.11 24.21
C LYS A 628 -29.65 -34.24 25.21
N ASN A 629 -30.09 -35.40 24.72
CA ASN A 629 -30.53 -36.52 25.55
C ASN A 629 -29.69 -37.78 25.33
N TYR A 630 -28.58 -37.69 24.60
CA TYR A 630 -27.78 -38.85 24.22
C TYR A 630 -26.30 -38.47 24.09
N ILE A 631 -25.42 -39.31 24.65
CA ILE A 631 -23.96 -39.23 24.48
C ILE A 631 -23.57 -40.23 23.38
N PRO A 632 -23.11 -39.76 22.20
CA PRO A 632 -22.66 -40.63 21.12
C PRO A 632 -21.52 -41.55 21.53
N GLY A 633 -21.45 -42.73 20.90
CA GLY A 633 -20.39 -43.70 21.15
C GLY A 633 -18.99 -43.12 20.96
N SER A 634 -18.79 -42.32 19.90
CA SER A 634 -17.53 -41.63 19.63
C SER A 634 -17.09 -40.68 20.76
N THR A 635 -18.05 -40.00 21.38
CA THR A 635 -17.83 -39.12 22.53
C THR A 635 -17.51 -39.91 23.79
N LYS A 636 -18.24 -41.02 24.04
CA LYS A 636 -17.97 -41.93 25.17
C LYS A 636 -16.55 -42.50 25.10
N THR A 637 -16.04 -42.82 23.91
CA THR A 637 -14.67 -43.33 23.73
C THR A 637 -13.63 -42.39 24.35
N ILE A 638 -13.71 -41.09 24.08
CA ILE A 638 -12.77 -40.12 24.67
C ILE A 638 -13.07 -39.88 26.14
N LEU A 639 -14.34 -39.80 26.54
CA LEU A 639 -14.71 -39.63 27.95
C LEU A 639 -14.17 -40.74 28.84
N ASN A 640 -14.13 -41.99 28.37
CA ASN A 640 -13.56 -43.10 29.13
C ASN A 640 -12.05 -42.95 29.39
N SER A 641 -11.35 -42.14 28.61
CA SER A 641 -9.94 -41.79 28.80
C SER A 641 -9.74 -40.50 29.60
N ALA A 642 -10.84 -39.83 30.01
CA ALA A 642 -10.82 -38.58 30.74
C ALA A 642 -11.07 -38.78 32.24
N SER A 643 -10.34 -38.07 33.10
CA SER A 643 -10.53 -38.17 34.56
C SER A 643 -11.70 -37.30 35.09
N LYS A 644 -12.01 -36.21 34.38
CA LYS A 644 -13.06 -35.24 34.73
C LYS A 644 -13.74 -34.71 33.46
N THR A 645 -14.95 -34.21 33.62
CA THR A 645 -15.74 -33.64 32.51
C THR A 645 -16.26 -32.26 32.88
N ILE A 646 -16.10 -31.29 31.99
CA ILE A 646 -16.77 -30.00 32.07
C ILE A 646 -17.88 -30.00 31.03
N VAL A 647 -19.13 -29.97 31.47
CA VAL A 647 -20.29 -29.85 30.59
C VAL A 647 -20.64 -28.37 30.44
N VAL A 648 -20.62 -27.85 29.22
CA VAL A 648 -20.94 -26.44 28.96
C VAL A 648 -22.28 -26.33 28.25
N GLY A 649 -23.14 -25.46 28.78
CA GLY A 649 -24.51 -25.25 28.30
C GLY A 649 -25.57 -25.75 29.29
N GLY A 650 -26.75 -25.13 29.24
CA GLY A 650 -27.86 -25.42 30.16
C GLY A 650 -28.50 -26.80 29.95
N THR A 651 -29.41 -27.18 30.84
CA THR A 651 -30.17 -28.44 30.76
C THR A 651 -31.06 -28.53 29.51
N ALA A 652 -31.41 -27.39 28.92
CA ALA A 652 -32.16 -27.30 27.67
C ALA A 652 -31.38 -27.87 26.46
N VAL A 653 -30.05 -27.83 26.49
CA VAL A 653 -29.17 -28.28 25.39
C VAL A 653 -28.33 -29.50 25.72
N VAL A 654 -28.05 -29.76 27.01
CA VAL A 654 -27.45 -31.02 27.49
C VAL A 654 -28.17 -31.43 28.77
N ASN A 655 -29.02 -32.45 28.69
CA ASN A 655 -29.88 -32.89 29.79
C ASN A 655 -29.06 -33.26 31.03
N GLN A 656 -29.57 -32.91 32.22
CA GLN A 656 -28.91 -33.18 33.50
C GLN A 656 -28.66 -34.67 33.74
N ASN A 657 -29.53 -35.53 33.23
CA ASN A 657 -29.42 -36.98 33.40
C ASN A 657 -28.19 -37.58 32.69
N LEU A 658 -27.56 -36.86 31.75
CA LEU A 658 -26.36 -37.35 31.07
C LEU A 658 -25.10 -37.24 31.92
N LEU A 659 -25.07 -36.38 32.94
CA LEU A 659 -23.87 -36.12 33.73
C LEU A 659 -23.44 -37.32 34.56
N SER A 660 -24.37 -38.16 35.01
CA SER A 660 -24.06 -39.38 35.77
C SER A 660 -23.31 -40.43 34.95
N ALA A 661 -23.39 -40.34 33.62
CA ALA A 661 -22.66 -41.20 32.69
C ALA A 661 -21.28 -40.64 32.29
N MET A 662 -20.87 -39.49 32.86
CA MET A 662 -19.63 -38.80 32.55
C MET A 662 -18.68 -38.79 33.77
N PRO A 663 -17.36 -38.96 33.59
CA PRO A 663 -16.41 -38.92 34.70
C PRO A 663 -16.43 -37.58 35.43
N LYS A 664 -16.75 -37.59 36.73
CA LYS A 664 -16.70 -36.43 37.65
C LYS A 664 -17.20 -35.12 37.00
N ALA A 665 -18.39 -35.17 36.41
CA ALA A 665 -18.89 -34.09 35.56
C ALA A 665 -19.35 -32.87 36.37
N THR A 666 -18.92 -31.67 35.93
CA THR A 666 -19.37 -30.38 36.45
C THR A 666 -19.98 -29.56 35.33
N ARG A 667 -21.10 -28.88 35.59
CA ARG A 667 -21.78 -28.02 34.59
C ARG A 667 -21.39 -26.56 34.73
N ILE A 668 -21.14 -25.91 33.60
CA ILE A 668 -21.02 -24.45 33.45
C ILE A 668 -22.10 -23.98 32.47
N SER A 669 -23.04 -23.17 32.94
CA SER A 669 -24.16 -22.72 32.11
C SER A 669 -24.86 -21.49 32.65
N GLY A 670 -25.36 -20.65 31.76
CA GLY A 670 -26.37 -19.64 32.04
C GLY A 670 -27.69 -19.91 31.32
N ALA A 671 -28.69 -19.06 31.56
CA ALA A 671 -29.96 -19.04 30.84
C ALA A 671 -29.78 -18.58 29.39
N THR A 672 -28.76 -17.76 29.12
CA THR A 672 -28.41 -17.26 27.79
C THR A 672 -26.97 -17.63 27.42
N ARG A 673 -26.64 -17.54 26.12
CA ARG A 673 -25.26 -17.69 25.64
C ARG A 673 -24.30 -16.67 26.27
N TYR A 674 -24.81 -15.48 26.59
CA TYR A 674 -24.04 -14.39 27.19
C TYR A 674 -23.76 -14.70 28.66
N GLU A 675 -24.74 -15.21 29.41
CA GLU A 675 -24.55 -15.64 30.79
C GLU A 675 -23.62 -16.87 30.90
N THR A 676 -23.69 -17.83 29.97
CA THR A 676 -22.70 -18.92 29.91
C THR A 676 -21.28 -18.37 29.69
N ALA A 677 -21.10 -17.44 28.75
CA ALA A 677 -19.81 -16.81 28.50
C ALA A 677 -19.29 -16.00 29.71
N TYR A 678 -20.17 -15.26 30.40
CA TYR A 678 -19.86 -14.58 31.66
C TYR A 678 -19.35 -15.54 32.73
N LYS A 679 -20.05 -16.67 32.94
CA LYS A 679 -19.62 -17.69 33.91
C LYS A 679 -18.28 -18.31 33.54
N ILE A 680 -18.04 -18.56 32.26
CA ILE A 680 -16.73 -19.04 31.78
C ILE A 680 -15.64 -18.00 32.09
N GLY A 681 -15.86 -16.73 31.73
CA GLY A 681 -14.88 -15.66 31.89
C GLY A 681 -14.58 -15.29 33.35
N THR A 682 -15.47 -15.61 34.29
CA THR A 682 -15.29 -15.36 35.74
C THR A 682 -14.81 -16.58 36.53
N GLN A 683 -15.22 -17.79 36.16
CA GLN A 683 -14.87 -19.00 36.92
C GLN A 683 -13.56 -19.64 36.47
N PHE A 684 -13.12 -19.38 35.23
CA PHE A 684 -11.85 -19.90 34.71
C PHE A 684 -10.76 -18.83 34.66
N SER A 685 -9.51 -19.25 34.87
CA SER A 685 -8.38 -18.34 34.95
C SER A 685 -7.90 -17.88 33.57
N PHE A 686 -8.13 -16.60 33.29
CA PHE A 686 -7.50 -15.83 32.22
C PHE A 686 -6.52 -14.81 32.83
N SER A 687 -5.30 -14.70 32.33
CA SER A 687 -4.30 -13.77 32.88
C SER A 687 -4.27 -12.41 32.19
N SER A 688 -4.87 -12.29 31.01
CA SER A 688 -4.86 -11.05 30.24
C SER A 688 -5.86 -10.02 30.77
N SER A 689 -5.49 -8.74 30.73
CA SER A 689 -6.39 -7.60 30.89
C SER A 689 -7.11 -7.23 29.58
N GLU A 690 -7.00 -8.08 28.56
CA GLU A 690 -7.73 -7.97 27.31
C GLU A 690 -8.99 -8.86 27.27
N GLY A 691 -10.08 -8.32 26.71
CA GLY A 691 -11.24 -9.10 26.27
C GLY A 691 -11.44 -9.03 24.76
N LEU A 692 -11.77 -10.16 24.11
CA LEU A 692 -12.01 -10.21 22.67
C LEU A 692 -13.52 -10.23 22.40
N ALA A 693 -14.09 -9.09 22.02
CA ALA A 693 -15.50 -8.93 21.68
C ALA A 693 -15.82 -9.56 20.32
N VAL A 694 -16.82 -10.42 20.27
CA VAL A 694 -17.21 -11.14 19.06
C VAL A 694 -18.71 -11.39 19.03
N SER A 695 -19.29 -11.52 17.82
CA SER A 695 -20.72 -11.82 17.68
C SER A 695 -21.07 -13.10 18.43
N GLY A 696 -22.05 -12.99 19.33
CA GLY A 696 -22.69 -14.13 19.95
C GLY A 696 -23.72 -14.78 19.02
N THR A 697 -24.06 -14.17 17.88
CA THR A 697 -25.17 -14.59 17.01
C THR A 697 -24.73 -15.23 15.70
N ASP A 698 -23.48 -15.07 15.30
CA ASP A 698 -22.83 -15.77 14.18
C ASP A 698 -21.49 -16.36 14.62
N PHE A 699 -21.02 -17.41 13.96
CA PHE A 699 -19.90 -18.25 14.42
C PHE A 699 -18.52 -17.99 13.79
N PRO A 700 -18.36 -17.55 12.52
CA PRO A 700 -17.07 -17.64 11.83
C PRO A 700 -15.95 -16.87 12.53
N ASP A 701 -16.25 -15.63 12.95
CA ASP A 701 -15.28 -14.74 13.60
C ASP A 701 -14.91 -15.25 15.00
N ALA A 702 -15.85 -15.87 15.71
CA ALA A 702 -15.60 -16.48 17.02
C ALA A 702 -14.79 -17.77 16.90
N LEU A 703 -15.02 -18.56 15.85
CA LEU A 703 -14.27 -19.79 15.59
C LEU A 703 -12.79 -19.46 15.34
N THR A 704 -12.49 -18.57 14.40
CA THR A 704 -11.11 -18.18 14.09
C THR A 704 -10.49 -17.37 15.23
N GLY A 705 -11.27 -16.47 15.82
CA GLY A 705 -10.89 -15.62 16.95
C GLY A 705 -10.57 -16.37 18.24
N SER A 706 -11.19 -17.52 18.47
CA SER A 706 -10.98 -18.31 19.69
C SER A 706 -9.53 -18.80 19.83
N VAL A 707 -8.82 -19.02 18.72
CA VAL A 707 -7.39 -19.40 18.75
C VAL A 707 -6.53 -18.19 19.13
N LEU A 708 -6.85 -17.00 18.61
CA LEU A 708 -6.19 -15.76 19.00
C LEU A 708 -6.42 -15.45 20.49
N ALA A 709 -7.66 -15.59 20.97
CA ALA A 709 -8.01 -15.46 22.39
C ALA A 709 -7.22 -16.43 23.27
N ALA A 710 -7.05 -17.69 22.83
CA ALA A 710 -6.21 -18.66 23.52
C ALA A 710 -4.74 -18.22 23.57
N LYS A 711 -4.19 -17.69 22.46
CA LYS A 711 -2.81 -17.18 22.37
C LYS A 711 -2.58 -16.00 23.31
N ARG A 712 -3.56 -15.12 23.42
CA ARG A 712 -3.49 -13.94 24.30
C ARG A 712 -3.90 -14.21 25.74
N ASN A 713 -4.32 -15.44 26.07
CA ASN A 713 -4.86 -15.78 27.38
C ASN A 713 -6.00 -14.85 27.82
N ALA A 714 -6.92 -14.60 26.89
CA ALA A 714 -8.04 -13.71 27.05
C ALA A 714 -9.37 -14.46 26.83
N PRO A 715 -10.45 -14.08 27.54
CA PRO A 715 -11.78 -14.62 27.28
C PRO A 715 -12.39 -14.01 26.01
N LEU A 716 -13.35 -14.74 25.41
CA LEU A 716 -14.25 -14.16 24.42
C LEU A 716 -15.41 -13.45 25.13
N LEU A 717 -15.72 -12.24 24.67
CA LEU A 717 -16.88 -11.46 25.11
C LEU A 717 -17.95 -11.56 24.02
N LEU A 718 -18.95 -12.43 24.24
CA LEU A 718 -20.04 -12.55 23.29
C LEU A 718 -20.94 -11.32 23.35
N VAL A 719 -21.20 -10.70 22.21
CA VAL A 719 -22.08 -9.52 22.10
C VAL A 719 -23.24 -9.77 21.15
N ASN A 720 -24.34 -9.05 21.32
CA ASN A 720 -25.40 -9.03 20.32
C ASN A 720 -25.10 -7.91 19.31
N PRO A 721 -25.28 -8.10 17.99
CA PRO A 721 -25.09 -7.04 17.02
C PRO A 721 -25.93 -5.78 17.27
N THR A 722 -27.06 -5.87 17.97
CA THR A 722 -27.98 -4.72 18.17
C THR A 722 -27.99 -4.13 19.57
N TYR A 723 -27.41 -4.80 20.57
CA TYR A 723 -27.36 -4.31 21.96
C TYR A 723 -26.23 -4.98 22.75
N LEU A 724 -25.79 -4.35 23.84
CA LEU A 724 -24.80 -4.93 24.75
C LEU A 724 -25.50 -5.81 25.78
N PRO A 725 -25.26 -7.13 25.84
CA PRO A 725 -25.82 -7.97 26.90
C PRO A 725 -25.27 -7.55 28.27
N GLU A 726 -26.14 -7.50 29.28
CA GLU A 726 -25.76 -7.09 30.64
C GLU A 726 -24.69 -8.03 31.22
N GLU A 727 -24.75 -9.33 30.92
CA GLU A 727 -23.77 -10.30 31.40
C GLU A 727 -22.39 -10.07 30.79
N THR A 728 -22.33 -9.57 29.56
CA THR A 728 -21.06 -9.19 28.91
C THR A 728 -20.47 -7.96 29.59
N LEU A 729 -21.31 -6.98 29.94
CA LEU A 729 -20.89 -5.81 30.72
C LEU A 729 -20.44 -6.19 32.14
N GLN A 730 -21.13 -7.13 32.79
CA GLN A 730 -20.73 -7.67 34.09
C GLN A 730 -19.38 -8.39 34.00
N LEU A 731 -19.11 -9.15 32.94
CA LEU A 731 -17.80 -9.76 32.72
C LEU A 731 -16.71 -8.70 32.62
N ALA A 732 -16.93 -7.66 31.83
CA ALA A 732 -15.99 -6.56 31.68
C ALA A 732 -15.69 -5.87 33.02
N ARG A 733 -16.72 -5.56 33.82
CA ARG A 733 -16.57 -4.98 35.16
C ARG A 733 -15.82 -5.89 36.13
N ALA A 734 -16.12 -7.19 36.11
CA ALA A 734 -15.50 -8.17 37.00
C ALA A 734 -14.02 -8.43 36.68
N ARG A 735 -13.64 -8.28 35.40
CA ARG A 735 -12.28 -8.54 34.90
C ARG A 735 -11.41 -7.29 34.79
N ASP A 736 -12.02 -6.11 34.82
CA ASP A 736 -11.34 -4.83 34.72
C ASP A 736 -10.46 -4.73 33.47
N PHE A 737 -11.05 -4.96 32.29
CA PHE A 737 -10.30 -4.96 31.04
C PHE A 737 -9.76 -3.56 30.73
N SER A 738 -8.44 -3.46 30.55
CA SER A 738 -7.76 -2.26 30.04
C SER A 738 -7.62 -2.28 28.51
N GLN A 739 -7.89 -3.44 27.90
CA GLN A 739 -7.78 -3.64 26.46
C GLN A 739 -9.01 -4.38 25.94
N ILE A 740 -9.51 -3.95 24.78
CA ILE A 740 -10.53 -4.69 24.04
C ILE A 740 -10.04 -4.87 22.61
N SER A 741 -10.20 -6.07 22.06
CA SER A 741 -10.14 -6.30 20.62
C SER A 741 -11.53 -6.68 20.12
N ILE A 742 -11.92 -6.16 18.96
CA ILE A 742 -13.21 -6.47 18.34
C ILE A 742 -12.97 -7.37 17.13
N LEU A 743 -13.58 -8.55 17.10
CA LEU A 743 -13.46 -9.49 16.00
C LEU A 743 -14.72 -9.42 15.13
N GLY A 744 -14.52 -9.13 13.85
CA GLY A 744 -15.61 -9.00 12.87
C GLY A 744 -15.96 -7.56 12.52
N GLY A 745 -16.65 -7.39 11.40
CA GLY A 745 -17.11 -6.10 10.91
C GLY A 745 -18.18 -5.47 11.80
N THR A 746 -18.59 -4.24 11.48
CA THR A 746 -19.60 -3.48 12.26
C THR A 746 -20.98 -4.12 12.27
N SER A 747 -21.31 -4.95 11.27
CA SER A 747 -22.55 -5.75 11.24
C SER A 747 -22.54 -6.94 12.21
N ALA A 748 -21.36 -7.44 12.56
CA ALA A 748 -21.19 -8.53 13.53
C ALA A 748 -21.07 -7.97 14.96
N VAL A 749 -20.32 -6.86 15.12
CA VAL A 749 -20.11 -6.18 16.39
C VAL A 749 -20.11 -4.67 16.17
N ARG A 750 -21.21 -3.98 16.53
CA ARG A 750 -21.29 -2.51 16.41
C ARG A 750 -20.39 -1.83 17.45
N THR A 751 -19.70 -0.76 17.04
CA THR A 751 -18.76 -0.03 17.91
C THR A 751 -19.46 0.59 19.12
N ASP A 752 -20.65 1.18 18.93
CA ASP A 752 -21.45 1.78 20.01
C ASP A 752 -21.91 0.77 21.06
N THR A 753 -22.00 -0.50 20.69
CA THR A 753 -22.38 -1.60 21.58
C THR A 753 -21.22 -1.97 22.52
N VAL A 754 -19.97 -1.82 22.08
CA VAL A 754 -18.79 -2.26 22.83
C VAL A 754 -18.01 -1.14 23.50
N ILE A 755 -18.39 0.12 23.25
CA ILE A 755 -17.76 1.30 23.88
C ILE A 755 -17.78 1.21 25.41
N ASN A 756 -18.82 0.63 26.00
CA ASN A 756 -18.98 0.48 27.44
C ASN A 756 -18.24 -0.74 28.04
N LEU A 757 -17.47 -1.50 27.24
CA LEU A 757 -16.74 -2.69 27.72
C LEU A 757 -15.38 -2.37 28.35
N VAL A 758 -14.87 -1.15 28.17
CA VAL A 758 -13.65 -0.68 28.82
C VAL A 758 -14.07 0.22 29.99
N LYS A 759 -13.37 0.11 31.12
CA LYS A 759 -13.63 0.93 32.30
C LYS A 759 -13.25 2.38 32.10
#